data_AF-A0A8D8A1K3-F1
#
_entry.id   AF-A0A8D8A1K3-F1
#
_cell.length_a   1.000
_cell.length_b   1.000
_cell.length_c   1.000
_cell.angle_alpha   90.00
_cell.angle_beta   90.00
_cell.angle_gamma   90.00
#
_symmetry.space_group_name_H-M   'P 1'
#
loop_
_entity.id
_entity.type
_entity.pdbx_description
1 polymer ?
#
loop_
_entity_poly.entity_id
_entity_poly.type
_entity_poly.pdbx_seq_one_letter_code
_entity_poly.pdbx_strand_id
1 'polypeptide(L)'
;MSPLVLLTLLPLVLAQQRQDLCTAQLEEIVAASSAGEPWALAVLDSWGRWPSGQFSGNQFDLGAYDQCRRQSIFSDSVGRIEGRYCLVVVPRQLNSTAGRFFVDMQGIDGVAVGMCFPKVCSERQLREPALQIVNSSFGIAADHVQVQCEGDLPRPGAARRTAIMVFTLIATLTVFSTIYDLASRYFKPKPVELWTTFSLRRNWNQLIQVRPSTGNSELIECIHGIRVLAIGWIILGHSYMMILSAPVINPFDTFDWRSSFHSALITTGPNSVDTFFVLSGLLTCWGLLKELDRNKKLNVPLLYLHRYLRLTPVFAALILFTVGFYQRIGDGPLWSETYQFTSGNCKQYWWSALLYVQNYVNPHQVCLGHSWYLSVDMQLFLLSPLIVYPLWRWGPRVLIAVAVLILASMGCLLSVFLVNDLRASVAEASLLRDRLAYLPTHTRMGAWFVGLILGYVLHRIKRKPIQIPTIYATLGWLTSLAIMIACLVGAYGTNHPNSHQNGFLVDALYETGRHVLWACSVAWIIFACTTGYGGPINTLLSATYWQPFGKLSYCLYLLHLPMQVLLTGTQRTVRHFSDLEAIHAFGGDASLTVLASVGWTLLFEVPFANLDGSLRKVVRKKPASRTNEEFTSEERG
;
A
#
# COMPACT_ATOMS: atom_id res chain seq x y z
N MET A 1 22.40 -12.06 -35.93
CA MET A 1 23.78 -12.17 -36.43
C MET A 1 24.60 -12.90 -35.37
N SER A 2 25.48 -13.82 -35.77
CA SER A 2 26.20 -14.70 -34.83
C SER A 2 27.09 -13.91 -33.86
N PRO A 3 27.31 -14.39 -32.61
CA PRO A 3 28.28 -13.82 -31.66
C PRO A 3 29.71 -13.68 -32.24
N LEU A 4 29.98 -14.32 -33.37
CA LEU A 4 31.20 -14.20 -34.18
C LEU A 4 31.49 -12.81 -34.78
N VAL A 5 30.50 -11.94 -35.00
CA VAL A 5 30.75 -10.56 -35.50
C VAL A 5 31.14 -9.61 -34.35
N LEU A 6 30.66 -9.90 -33.13
CA LEU A 6 31.05 -9.17 -31.90
C LEU A 6 32.55 -9.31 -31.62
N LEU A 7 33.10 -10.48 -31.97
CA LEU A 7 34.47 -10.91 -31.69
C LEU A 7 35.55 -10.20 -32.53
N THR A 8 35.19 -9.57 -33.65
CA THR A 8 36.16 -8.89 -34.52
C THR A 8 36.25 -7.39 -34.29
N LEU A 9 35.22 -6.75 -33.70
CA LEU A 9 35.15 -5.29 -33.58
C LEU A 9 35.42 -4.77 -32.15
N LEU A 10 35.07 -5.51 -31.09
CA LEU A 10 35.30 -5.04 -29.71
C LEU A 10 36.78 -4.79 -29.34
N PRO A 11 37.75 -5.64 -29.74
CA PRO A 11 39.15 -5.45 -29.37
C PRO A 11 39.76 -4.15 -29.93
N LEU A 12 39.33 -3.74 -31.13
CA LEU A 12 39.79 -2.51 -31.79
C LEU A 12 39.30 -1.24 -31.08
N VAL A 13 38.21 -1.32 -30.32
CA VAL A 13 37.59 -0.16 -29.69
C VAL A 13 37.93 -0.04 -28.21
N LEU A 14 38.10 -1.16 -27.51
CA LEU A 14 38.62 -1.17 -26.14
C LEU A 14 40.08 -0.66 -26.08
N ALA A 15 40.85 -0.87 -27.14
CA ALA A 15 42.20 -0.33 -27.33
C ALA A 15 42.29 1.22 -27.33
N GLN A 16 41.16 1.92 -27.50
CA GLN A 16 41.10 3.39 -27.53
C GLN A 16 40.75 4.01 -26.16
N GLN A 17 40.43 3.18 -25.15
CA GLN A 17 40.16 3.61 -23.78
C GLN A 17 41.42 3.55 -22.89
N ARG A 18 41.41 4.35 -21.81
CA ARG A 18 42.44 4.31 -20.76
C ARG A 18 42.54 2.88 -20.20
N GLN A 19 43.75 2.31 -20.07
CA GLN A 19 44.00 0.99 -19.48
C GLN A 19 43.64 0.97 -17.98
N ASP A 20 42.34 0.89 -17.70
CA ASP A 20 41.79 0.65 -16.39
C ASP A 20 41.36 -0.82 -16.28
N LEU A 21 41.30 -1.37 -15.06
CA LEU A 21 40.97 -2.78 -14.80
C LEU A 21 39.63 -3.22 -15.43
N CYS A 22 38.66 -2.31 -15.57
CA CYS A 22 37.39 -2.59 -16.24
C CYS A 22 37.59 -2.94 -17.72
N THR A 23 38.38 -2.15 -18.46
CA THR A 23 38.66 -2.39 -19.88
C THR A 23 39.41 -3.70 -20.08
N ALA A 24 40.41 -3.97 -19.23
CA ALA A 24 41.16 -5.23 -19.28
C ALA A 24 40.26 -6.46 -19.03
N GLN A 25 39.34 -6.39 -18.06
CA GLN A 25 38.39 -7.49 -17.82
C GLN A 25 37.37 -7.66 -18.95
N LEU A 26 36.95 -6.57 -19.61
CA LEU A 26 36.09 -6.65 -20.79
C LEU A 26 36.82 -7.30 -21.97
N GLU A 27 38.08 -6.92 -22.22
CA GLU A 27 38.92 -7.52 -23.27
C GLU A 27 39.13 -9.02 -23.04
N GLU A 28 39.38 -9.44 -21.81
CA GLU A 28 39.51 -10.85 -21.44
C GLU A 28 38.23 -11.63 -21.73
N ILE A 29 37.05 -11.09 -21.39
CA ILE A 29 35.76 -11.74 -21.71
C ILE A 29 35.60 -11.92 -23.22
N VAL A 30 35.97 -10.90 -24.00
CA VAL A 30 35.89 -10.96 -25.47
C VAL A 30 36.87 -11.98 -26.04
N ALA A 31 38.12 -11.98 -25.56
CA ALA A 31 39.15 -12.92 -26.00
C ALA A 31 38.78 -14.37 -25.66
N ALA A 32 38.34 -14.63 -24.43
CA ALA A 32 37.91 -15.95 -24.00
C ALA A 32 36.63 -16.40 -24.73
N SER A 33 35.70 -15.48 -25.01
CA SER A 33 34.55 -15.80 -25.87
C SER A 33 34.97 -16.13 -27.29
N SER A 34 36.03 -15.51 -27.81
CA SER A 34 36.57 -15.77 -29.15
C SER A 34 37.17 -17.17 -29.25
N ALA A 35 37.81 -17.60 -28.16
CA ALA A 35 38.38 -18.92 -27.99
C ALA A 35 37.32 -20.00 -27.71
N GLY A 36 36.04 -19.62 -27.57
CA GLY A 36 34.95 -20.53 -27.27
C GLY A 36 34.96 -21.06 -25.83
N GLU A 37 35.56 -20.32 -24.89
CA GLU A 37 35.64 -20.74 -23.51
C GLU A 37 34.24 -20.75 -22.86
N PRO A 38 33.81 -21.86 -22.21
CA PRO A 38 32.44 -22.01 -21.73
C PRO A 38 31.98 -20.93 -20.76
N TRP A 39 32.89 -20.40 -19.94
CA TRP A 39 32.57 -19.38 -18.95
C TRP A 39 32.26 -18.02 -19.60
N ALA A 40 33.01 -17.65 -20.62
CA ALA A 40 32.82 -16.39 -21.35
C ALA A 40 31.57 -16.47 -22.22
N LEU A 41 31.32 -17.63 -22.83
CA LEU A 41 30.06 -17.90 -23.51
C LEU A 41 28.87 -17.84 -22.53
N ALA A 42 29.02 -18.32 -21.29
CA ALA A 42 27.97 -18.22 -20.28
C ALA A 42 27.69 -16.77 -19.84
N VAL A 43 28.69 -15.88 -19.86
CA VAL A 43 28.50 -14.43 -19.64
C VAL A 43 27.68 -13.85 -20.79
N LEU A 44 28.05 -14.09 -22.05
CA LEU A 44 27.33 -13.57 -23.20
C LEU A 44 25.92 -14.15 -23.36
N ASP A 45 25.74 -15.42 -23.04
CA ASP A 45 24.44 -16.10 -23.04
C ASP A 45 23.49 -15.53 -21.99
N SER A 46 24.03 -14.98 -20.90
CA SER A 46 23.21 -14.31 -19.87
C SER A 46 22.61 -12.98 -20.33
N TRP A 47 23.10 -12.41 -21.44
CA TRP A 47 22.56 -11.17 -21.99
C TRP A 47 21.19 -11.41 -22.62
N GLY A 48 20.28 -10.47 -22.36
CA GLY A 48 19.00 -10.39 -23.03
C GLY A 48 19.15 -10.23 -24.53
N ARG A 49 18.13 -10.64 -25.26
CA ARG A 49 18.04 -10.48 -26.70
C ARG A 49 17.35 -9.17 -27.02
N TRP A 50 17.42 -8.76 -28.28
CA TRP A 50 16.54 -7.70 -28.75
C TRP A 50 15.09 -8.20 -28.65
N PRO A 51 14.19 -7.48 -27.95
CA PRO A 51 12.88 -8.01 -27.63
C PRO A 51 12.06 -8.27 -28.89
N SER A 52 11.53 -9.49 -29.01
CA SER A 52 10.55 -9.83 -30.04
C SER A 52 9.18 -9.20 -29.74
N GLY A 53 8.41 -8.89 -30.78
CA GLY A 53 7.06 -8.32 -30.60
C GLY A 53 7.05 -6.80 -30.37
N GLN A 54 8.03 -6.06 -30.90
CA GLN A 54 8.07 -4.59 -30.76
C GLN A 54 6.86 -3.89 -31.39
N PHE A 55 6.27 -4.48 -32.43
CA PHE A 55 5.01 -4.00 -33.02
C PHE A 55 3.77 -4.33 -32.18
N SER A 56 3.90 -5.19 -31.17
CA SER A 56 2.93 -5.40 -30.09
C SER A 56 3.28 -4.58 -28.84
N GLY A 57 4.33 -3.76 -28.93
CA GLY A 57 4.79 -2.86 -27.89
C GLY A 57 5.83 -3.44 -26.92
N ASN A 58 6.29 -4.68 -27.09
CA ASN A 58 7.33 -5.23 -26.21
C ASN A 58 8.63 -4.41 -26.30
N GLN A 59 9.11 -3.93 -25.16
CA GLN A 59 10.31 -3.10 -25.04
C GLN A 59 11.38 -3.71 -24.12
N PHE A 60 11.12 -4.87 -23.51
CA PHE A 60 11.94 -5.38 -22.43
C PHE A 60 12.40 -6.81 -22.70
N ASP A 61 13.68 -7.06 -22.48
CA ASP A 61 14.24 -8.39 -22.25
C ASP A 61 15.22 -8.30 -21.08
N LEU A 62 14.89 -8.93 -19.95
CA LEU A 62 15.68 -8.82 -18.72
C LEU A 62 16.91 -9.74 -18.71
N GLY A 63 17.11 -10.59 -19.73
CA GLY A 63 18.20 -11.56 -19.75
C GLY A 63 18.17 -12.55 -18.58
N ALA A 64 19.24 -13.34 -18.43
CA ALA A 64 19.35 -14.34 -17.37
C ALA A 64 20.09 -13.75 -16.13
N TYR A 65 19.34 -13.02 -15.30
CA TYR A 65 19.86 -12.36 -14.09
C TYR A 65 20.70 -13.27 -13.19
N ASP A 66 20.18 -14.46 -12.84
CA ASP A 66 20.88 -15.37 -11.93
C ASP A 66 22.14 -15.97 -12.57
N GLN A 67 22.15 -16.17 -13.90
CA GLN A 67 23.32 -16.66 -14.62
C GLN A 67 24.44 -15.64 -14.63
N CYS A 68 24.12 -14.35 -14.80
CA CYS A 68 25.08 -13.26 -14.72
C CYS A 68 25.74 -13.20 -13.32
N ARG A 69 24.93 -13.21 -12.26
CA ARG A 69 25.44 -13.05 -10.88
C ARG A 69 26.25 -14.24 -10.37
N ARG A 70 26.06 -15.43 -10.95
CA ARG A 70 26.85 -16.62 -10.62
C ARG A 70 28.25 -16.61 -11.23
N GLN A 71 28.55 -15.73 -12.19
CA GLN A 71 29.87 -15.66 -12.81
C GLN A 71 30.89 -15.11 -11.82
N SER A 72 31.89 -15.92 -11.50
CA SER A 72 33.03 -15.55 -10.66
C SER A 72 34.23 -16.39 -11.08
N ILE A 73 35.11 -15.83 -11.89
CA ILE A 73 36.22 -16.54 -12.52
C ILE A 73 37.52 -15.82 -12.19
N PHE A 74 38.60 -16.59 -12.06
CA PHE A 74 39.93 -16.05 -11.85
C PHE A 74 40.69 -16.16 -13.17
N SER A 75 41.15 -15.03 -13.70
CA SER A 75 42.09 -14.98 -14.80
C SER A 75 43.45 -14.57 -14.25
N ASP A 76 44.51 -15.23 -14.72
CA ASP A 76 45.88 -14.94 -14.31
C ASP A 76 46.34 -13.53 -14.76
N SER A 77 45.71 -12.98 -15.81
CA SER A 77 46.06 -11.67 -16.40
C SER A 77 45.37 -10.49 -15.69
N VAL A 78 44.08 -10.63 -15.38
CA VAL A 78 43.21 -9.53 -14.93
C VAL A 78 42.57 -9.79 -13.56
N GLY A 79 42.99 -10.87 -12.89
CA GLY A 79 42.51 -11.27 -11.57
C GLY A 79 41.08 -11.79 -11.59
N ARG A 80 40.35 -11.57 -10.50
CA ARG A 80 38.99 -12.07 -10.33
C ARG A 80 37.97 -11.23 -11.10
N ILE A 81 37.25 -11.86 -12.02
CA ILE A 81 36.12 -11.30 -12.77
C ILE A 81 34.83 -11.79 -12.13
N GLU A 82 34.07 -10.88 -11.54
CA GLU A 82 32.73 -11.16 -10.99
C GLU A 82 31.66 -10.52 -11.89
N GLY A 83 30.59 -11.24 -12.18
CA GLY A 83 29.48 -10.72 -12.98
C GLY A 83 28.58 -9.77 -12.19
N ARG A 84 28.21 -8.65 -12.82
CA ARG A 84 27.27 -7.65 -12.33
C ARG A 84 26.19 -7.42 -13.37
N TYR A 85 24.93 -7.59 -12.93
CA TYR A 85 23.78 -7.34 -13.78
C TYR A 85 23.57 -5.85 -13.99
N CYS A 86 23.35 -5.46 -15.25
CA CYS A 86 23.01 -4.10 -15.64
C CYS A 86 21.87 -4.09 -16.65
N LEU A 87 20.92 -3.19 -16.47
CA LEU A 87 19.92 -2.88 -17.47
C LEU A 87 20.48 -1.81 -18.41
N VAL A 88 20.60 -2.14 -19.69
CA VAL A 88 21.05 -1.24 -20.75
C VAL A 88 19.83 -0.79 -21.55
N VAL A 89 19.64 0.52 -21.63
CA VAL A 89 18.45 1.13 -22.20
C VAL A 89 18.84 1.91 -23.43
N VAL A 90 18.23 1.55 -24.55
CA VAL A 90 18.38 2.20 -25.85
C VAL A 90 17.19 3.13 -26.06
N PRO A 91 17.36 4.45 -25.88
CA PRO A 91 16.26 5.39 -26.02
C PRO A 91 15.75 5.42 -27.46
N ARG A 92 14.43 5.53 -27.62
CA ARG A 92 13.77 5.78 -28.90
C ARG A 92 13.51 7.28 -29.02
N GLN A 93 13.88 7.88 -30.16
CA GLN A 93 13.42 9.21 -30.54
C GLN A 93 11.92 9.13 -30.91
N LEU A 94 11.05 9.05 -29.91
CA LEU A 94 9.61 9.26 -30.11
C LEU A 94 9.23 10.52 -29.33
N ASN A 95 8.88 11.58 -30.07
CA ASN A 95 8.27 12.82 -29.56
C ASN A 95 6.84 12.58 -29.02
N SER A 96 6.61 11.50 -28.27
CA SER A 96 5.28 11.14 -27.77
C SER A 96 5.26 11.19 -26.25
N THR A 97 4.47 12.13 -25.74
CA THR A 97 3.93 12.19 -24.38
C THR A 97 3.01 10.99 -24.08
N ALA A 98 3.48 9.76 -24.26
CA ALA A 98 2.75 8.56 -23.88
C ALA A 98 2.85 8.41 -22.35
N GLY A 99 1.70 8.35 -21.70
CA GLY A 99 1.53 8.43 -20.25
C GLY A 99 2.40 7.47 -19.45
N ARG A 100 3.00 8.01 -18.39
CA ARG A 100 3.88 7.34 -17.44
C ARG A 100 3.05 6.44 -16.54
N PHE A 101 3.32 5.14 -16.53
CA PHE A 101 2.66 4.19 -15.62
C PHE A 101 3.49 4.00 -14.35
N PHE A 102 2.92 4.42 -13.22
CA PHE A 102 3.07 4.07 -11.78
C PHE A 102 4.36 3.51 -11.14
N VAL A 103 5.39 3.12 -11.90
CA VAL A 103 6.78 3.20 -11.51
C VAL A 103 7.47 3.97 -12.62
N ASP A 104 7.84 5.22 -12.31
CA ASP A 104 8.85 5.93 -13.09
C ASP A 104 10.13 5.10 -13.01
N MET A 105 10.32 4.17 -13.94
CA MET A 105 11.66 3.65 -14.23
C MET A 105 12.41 4.79 -14.91
N GLN A 106 12.75 5.79 -14.09
CA GLN A 106 13.33 7.08 -14.47
C GLN A 106 14.16 6.96 -15.75
N GLY A 107 13.57 7.35 -16.89
CA GLY A 107 14.30 7.51 -18.14
C GLY A 107 14.33 6.34 -19.12
N ILE A 108 13.55 5.26 -18.95
CA ILE A 108 13.42 4.23 -20.01
C ILE A 108 12.39 4.63 -21.08
N ASP A 109 12.71 5.69 -21.84
CA ASP A 109 12.02 6.02 -23.10
C ASP A 109 12.61 5.17 -24.24
N GLY A 110 12.54 3.84 -24.15
CA GLY A 110 13.34 3.00 -25.02
C GLY A 110 13.19 1.50 -24.88
N VAL A 111 14.11 0.78 -25.52
CA VAL A 111 14.23 -0.69 -25.43
C VAL A 111 15.25 -1.02 -24.36
N ALA A 112 14.86 -1.79 -23.35
CA ALA A 112 15.71 -2.18 -22.24
C ALA A 112 16.13 -3.64 -22.35
N VAL A 113 17.43 -3.88 -22.27
CA VAL A 113 18.06 -5.20 -22.35
C VAL A 113 18.92 -5.43 -21.12
N GLY A 114 18.67 -6.52 -20.38
CA GLY A 114 19.50 -6.95 -19.27
C GLY A 114 20.82 -7.54 -19.76
N MET A 115 21.94 -7.03 -19.31
CA MET A 115 23.28 -7.44 -19.72
C MET A 115 24.17 -7.68 -18.50
N CYS A 116 25.23 -8.46 -18.71
CA CYS A 116 26.19 -8.82 -17.68
C CYS A 116 27.55 -8.20 -17.96
N PHE A 117 28.06 -7.43 -17.00
CA PHE A 117 29.36 -6.77 -17.10
C PHE A 117 30.24 -7.11 -15.88
N PRO A 118 31.57 -6.92 -15.97
CA PRO A 118 32.43 -7.06 -14.81
C PRO A 118 32.04 -6.10 -13.68
N LYS A 119 32.03 -6.60 -12.45
CA LYS A 119 31.63 -5.84 -11.26
C LYS A 119 32.49 -4.60 -11.01
N VAL A 120 33.76 -4.64 -11.43
CA VAL A 120 34.70 -3.52 -11.27
C VAL A 120 34.32 -2.31 -12.13
N CYS A 121 33.50 -2.51 -13.17
CA CYS A 121 33.07 -1.45 -14.07
C CYS A 121 32.00 -0.56 -13.42
N SER A 122 32.22 0.75 -13.50
CA SER A 122 31.19 1.75 -13.17
C SER A 122 30.23 1.97 -14.33
N GLU A 123 29.00 2.40 -14.05
CA GLU A 123 27.99 2.72 -15.06
C GLU A 123 28.49 3.72 -16.12
N ARG A 124 29.37 4.66 -15.72
CA ARG A 124 29.97 5.63 -16.64
C ARG A 124 30.95 5.00 -17.61
N GLN A 125 31.76 4.05 -17.14
CA GLN A 125 32.73 3.32 -17.98
C GLN A 125 32.03 2.39 -18.98
N LEU A 126 30.84 1.92 -18.66
CA LEU A 126 30.07 0.99 -19.49
C LEU A 126 29.26 1.66 -20.62
N ARG A 127 29.11 2.99 -20.62
CA ARG A 127 28.26 3.67 -21.62
C ARG A 127 28.70 3.42 -23.06
N GLU A 128 29.97 3.66 -23.36
CA GLU A 128 30.51 3.46 -24.72
C GLU A 128 30.60 1.97 -25.11
N PRO A 129 31.15 1.07 -24.27
CA PRO A 129 31.14 -0.35 -24.59
C PRO A 129 29.73 -0.90 -24.81
N ALA A 130 28.77 -0.55 -23.95
CA ALA A 130 27.39 -1.02 -24.07
C ALA A 130 26.73 -0.50 -25.36
N LEU A 131 26.94 0.77 -25.72
CA LEU A 131 26.42 1.35 -26.97
C LEU A 131 26.89 0.56 -28.20
N GLN A 132 28.19 0.25 -28.25
CA GLN A 132 28.78 -0.48 -29.36
C GLN A 132 28.32 -1.93 -29.40
N ILE A 133 28.25 -2.59 -28.25
CA ILE A 133 27.71 -3.94 -28.14
C ILE A 133 26.27 -3.97 -28.66
N VAL A 134 25.43 -3.02 -28.25
CA VAL A 134 24.04 -2.91 -28.74
C VAL A 134 23.99 -2.73 -30.25
N ASN A 135 24.72 -1.75 -30.79
CA ASN A 135 24.70 -1.43 -32.21
C ASN A 135 25.20 -2.61 -33.07
N SER A 136 26.26 -3.29 -32.63
CA SER A 136 26.84 -4.43 -33.34
C SER A 136 26.06 -5.74 -33.18
N SER A 137 25.56 -6.04 -31.98
CA SER A 137 24.85 -7.30 -31.68
C SER A 137 23.46 -7.32 -32.29
N PHE A 138 22.78 -6.17 -32.27
CA PHE A 138 21.39 -6.05 -32.70
C PHE A 138 21.23 -5.35 -34.05
N GLY A 139 22.32 -4.80 -34.63
CA GLY A 139 22.29 -4.13 -35.94
C GLY A 139 21.52 -2.80 -35.90
N ILE A 140 21.71 -2.01 -34.84
CA ILE A 140 20.97 -0.78 -34.57
C ILE A 140 21.91 0.42 -34.70
N ALA A 141 21.38 1.58 -35.06
CA ALA A 141 22.10 2.85 -35.08
C ALA A 141 21.64 3.74 -33.91
N ALA A 142 21.95 3.34 -32.68
CA ALA A 142 21.70 4.18 -31.51
C ALA A 142 22.83 5.21 -31.32
N ASP A 143 22.47 6.43 -30.88
CA ASP A 143 23.43 7.50 -30.59
C ASP A 143 23.95 7.48 -29.14
N HIS A 144 23.12 7.00 -28.21
CA HIS A 144 23.47 6.91 -26.79
C HIS A 144 22.69 5.78 -26.11
N VAL A 145 23.20 5.31 -24.97
CA VAL A 145 22.50 4.36 -24.07
C VAL A 145 22.54 4.84 -22.63
N GLN A 146 21.53 4.47 -21.86
CA GLN A 146 21.55 4.58 -20.41
C GLN A 146 21.90 3.22 -19.81
N VAL A 147 22.80 3.19 -18.83
CA VAL A 147 23.23 1.96 -18.16
C VAL A 147 22.95 2.10 -16.68
N GLN A 148 22.16 1.17 -16.15
CA GLN A 148 21.84 1.11 -14.74
C GLN A 148 22.21 -0.27 -14.20
N CYS A 149 23.12 -0.32 -13.23
CA CYS A 149 23.65 -1.57 -12.72
C CYS A 149 23.17 -1.87 -11.30
N GLU A 150 23.05 -3.15 -10.96
CA GLU A 150 22.76 -3.57 -9.59
C GLU A 150 23.79 -3.00 -8.62
N GLY A 151 23.35 -2.33 -7.56
CA GLY A 151 24.26 -1.79 -6.53
C GLY A 151 24.74 -2.87 -5.56
N ASP A 152 25.93 -2.69 -4.99
CA ASP A 152 26.37 -3.53 -3.88
C ASP A 152 25.44 -3.39 -2.67
N LEU A 153 25.20 -4.52 -2.00
CA LEU A 153 24.48 -4.54 -0.74
C LEU A 153 25.26 -3.73 0.32
N PRO A 154 24.73 -2.58 0.78
CA PRO A 154 25.41 -1.78 1.79
C PRO A 154 25.56 -2.59 3.08
N ARG A 155 26.62 -2.28 3.82
CA ARG A 155 26.86 -2.87 5.14
C ARG A 155 25.64 -2.64 6.05
N PRO A 156 25.34 -3.57 6.98
CA PRO A 156 24.22 -3.42 7.89
C PRO A 156 24.25 -2.05 8.59
N GLY A 157 23.31 -1.18 8.24
CA GLY A 157 23.18 0.14 8.85
C GLY A 157 22.67 0.08 10.28
N ALA A 158 22.69 1.21 10.98
CA ALA A 158 22.13 1.33 12.33
C ALA A 158 20.68 0.85 12.41
N ALA A 159 19.86 1.20 11.42
CA ALA A 159 18.46 0.80 11.36
C ALA A 159 18.26 -0.73 11.35
N ARG A 160 19.14 -1.49 10.68
CA ARG A 160 19.06 -2.96 10.69
C ARG A 160 19.43 -3.53 12.05
N ARG A 161 20.46 -3.00 12.72
CA ARG A 161 20.80 -3.42 14.09
C ARG A 161 19.66 -3.15 15.05
N THR A 162 19.05 -1.96 14.97
CA THR A 162 17.86 -1.60 15.74
C THR A 162 16.70 -2.54 15.45
N ALA A 163 16.43 -2.85 14.18
CA ALA A 163 15.40 -3.80 13.80
C ALA A 163 15.64 -5.17 14.43
N ILE A 164 16.83 -5.75 14.26
CA ILE A 164 17.19 -7.05 14.86
C ILE A 164 16.94 -7.03 16.38
N MET A 165 17.45 -6.01 17.09
CA MET A 165 17.26 -5.88 18.53
C MET A 165 15.77 -5.85 18.93
N VAL A 166 14.95 -5.03 18.25
CA VAL A 166 13.52 -4.88 18.58
C VAL A 166 12.73 -6.15 18.25
N PHE A 167 12.93 -6.74 17.08
CA PHE A 167 12.23 -7.97 16.69
C PHE A 167 12.64 -9.15 17.59
N THR A 168 13.92 -9.27 17.94
CA THR A 168 14.38 -10.28 18.91
C THR A 168 13.77 -10.04 20.30
N LEU A 169 13.70 -8.79 20.77
CA LEU A 169 13.05 -8.47 22.04
C LEU A 169 11.57 -8.90 22.04
N ILE A 170 10.81 -8.52 21.02
CA ILE A 170 9.39 -8.92 20.91
C ILE A 170 9.27 -10.44 20.85
N ALA A 171 10.10 -11.14 20.08
CA ALA A 171 10.10 -12.59 20.02
C ALA A 171 10.37 -13.23 21.40
N THR A 172 11.35 -12.73 22.16
CA THR A 172 11.64 -13.24 23.51
C THR A 172 10.49 -12.98 24.48
N LEU A 173 9.86 -11.79 24.43
CA LEU A 173 8.68 -11.47 25.24
C LEU A 173 7.49 -12.38 24.91
N THR A 174 7.28 -12.66 23.62
CA THR A 174 6.23 -13.56 23.14
C THR A 174 6.47 -15.00 23.61
N VAL A 175 7.70 -15.51 23.52
CA VAL A 175 8.05 -16.85 24.02
C VAL A 175 7.86 -16.92 25.53
N PHE A 176 8.42 -15.98 26.28
CA PHE A 176 8.27 -15.91 27.74
C PHE A 176 6.80 -15.85 28.18
N SER A 177 6.02 -14.95 27.57
CA SER A 177 4.59 -14.78 27.88
C SER A 177 3.76 -16.02 27.56
N THR A 178 4.11 -16.73 26.48
CA THR A 178 3.45 -17.98 26.10
C THR A 178 3.78 -19.11 27.08
N ILE A 179 5.05 -19.26 27.48
CA ILE A 179 5.47 -20.23 28.50
C ILE A 179 4.78 -19.95 29.83
N TYR A 180 4.74 -18.68 30.27
CA TYR A 180 4.07 -18.27 31.50
C TYR A 180 2.56 -18.57 31.49
N ASP A 181 1.86 -18.33 30.37
CA ASP A 181 0.44 -18.66 30.21
C ASP A 181 0.19 -20.18 30.28
N LEU A 182 1.07 -20.99 29.66
CA LEU A 182 0.98 -22.45 29.73
C LEU A 182 1.25 -22.97 31.15
N ALA A 183 2.29 -22.46 31.82
CA ALA A 183 2.63 -22.82 33.20
C ALA A 183 1.50 -22.42 34.17
N SER A 184 0.93 -21.21 34.02
CA SER A 184 -0.18 -20.74 34.86
C SER A 184 -1.43 -21.61 34.73
N ARG A 185 -1.65 -22.24 33.57
CA ARG A 185 -2.72 -23.23 33.41
C ARG A 185 -2.40 -24.56 34.07
N TYR A 186 -1.17 -25.04 33.91
CA TYR A 186 -0.74 -26.31 34.47
C TYR A 186 -0.75 -26.29 36.01
N PHE A 187 -0.16 -25.26 36.61
CA PHE A 187 -0.08 -25.11 38.06
C PHE A 187 -1.33 -24.48 38.70
N LYS A 188 -2.30 -24.04 37.89
CA LYS A 188 -3.53 -23.33 38.28
C LYS A 188 -3.39 -22.03 39.10
N PRO A 189 -2.27 -21.25 39.13
CA PRO A 189 -2.31 -19.91 39.71
C PRO A 189 -3.19 -18.98 38.87
N LYS A 190 -3.78 -17.95 39.51
CA LYS A 190 -4.46 -16.86 38.78
C LYS A 190 -3.42 -16.12 37.93
N PRO A 191 -3.54 -16.10 36.59
CA PRO A 191 -2.53 -15.48 35.74
C PRO A 191 -2.55 -13.95 35.87
N VAL A 192 -1.37 -13.35 35.97
CA VAL A 192 -1.22 -11.88 35.93
C VAL A 192 -1.48 -11.41 34.49
N GLU A 193 -2.46 -10.52 34.30
CA GLU A 193 -2.92 -10.08 32.97
C GLU A 193 -1.77 -9.54 32.11
N LEU A 194 -0.91 -8.69 32.70
CA LEU A 194 0.24 -8.10 32.02
C LEU A 194 1.20 -9.16 31.43
N TRP A 195 1.50 -10.22 32.19
CA TRP A 195 2.49 -11.23 31.79
C TRP A 195 1.94 -12.20 30.73
N THR A 196 0.62 -12.23 30.54
CA THR A 196 -0.04 -13.01 29.48
C THR A 196 -0.35 -12.18 28.22
N THR A 197 0.03 -10.90 28.18
CA THR A 197 -0.33 -9.96 27.11
C THR A 197 0.24 -10.37 25.74
N PHE A 198 1.45 -10.94 25.71
CA PHE A 198 2.14 -11.39 24.50
C PHE A 198 1.98 -12.90 24.24
N SER A 199 1.12 -13.61 24.98
CA SER A 199 0.92 -15.06 24.80
C SER A 199 0.27 -15.34 23.44
N LEU A 200 0.98 -16.10 22.58
CA LEU A 200 0.50 -16.48 21.25
C LEU A 200 -0.82 -17.24 21.35
N ARG A 201 -0.93 -18.18 22.28
CA ARG A 201 -2.13 -19.02 22.46
C ARG A 201 -3.36 -18.19 22.80
N ARG A 202 -3.21 -17.22 23.72
CA ARG A 202 -4.31 -16.34 24.12
C ARG A 202 -4.72 -15.40 22.99
N ASN A 203 -3.73 -14.81 22.32
CA ASN A 203 -3.96 -13.88 21.22
C ASN A 203 -4.55 -14.58 19.99
N TRP A 204 -4.12 -15.82 19.71
CA TRP A 204 -4.71 -16.70 18.70
C TRP A 204 -6.19 -16.95 18.98
N ASN A 205 -6.52 -17.38 20.20
CA ASN A 205 -7.90 -17.63 20.59
C ASN A 205 -8.76 -16.36 20.48
N GLN A 206 -8.23 -15.18 20.84
CA GLN A 206 -8.92 -13.90 20.67
C GLN A 206 -9.17 -13.56 19.19
N LEU A 207 -8.22 -13.89 18.32
CA LEU A 207 -8.31 -13.67 16.88
C LEU A 207 -9.42 -14.54 16.26
N ILE A 208 -9.36 -15.87 16.48
CA ILE A 208 -10.30 -16.83 15.88
C ILE A 208 -11.68 -16.83 16.55
N GLN A 209 -11.84 -16.18 17.71
CA GLN A 209 -13.11 -16.16 18.44
C GLN A 209 -14.21 -15.50 17.60
N VAL A 210 -15.18 -16.29 17.16
CA VAL A 210 -16.40 -15.82 16.51
C VAL A 210 -17.47 -15.57 17.57
N ARG A 211 -18.15 -14.44 17.49
CA ARG A 211 -19.30 -14.13 18.35
C ARG A 211 -20.59 -14.29 17.53
N PRO A 212 -21.54 -15.13 17.98
CA PRO A 212 -22.82 -15.24 17.30
C PRO A 212 -23.58 -13.92 17.35
N SER A 213 -24.38 -13.67 16.33
CA SER A 213 -25.27 -12.51 16.25
C SER A 213 -26.37 -12.64 17.30
N THR A 214 -26.11 -12.15 18.50
CA THR A 214 -27.17 -11.96 19.50
C THR A 214 -27.74 -10.58 19.29
N GLY A 215 -29.06 -10.42 19.18
CA GLY A 215 -29.72 -9.12 18.96
C GLY A 215 -29.37 -8.02 19.98
N ASN A 216 -28.70 -8.36 21.09
CA ASN A 216 -28.19 -7.47 22.13
C ASN A 216 -26.71 -7.07 21.98
N SER A 217 -26.01 -7.55 20.93
CA SER A 217 -24.61 -7.23 20.68
C SER A 217 -24.47 -5.78 20.21
N GLU A 218 -23.71 -4.96 20.93
CA GLU A 218 -23.49 -3.54 20.57
C GLU A 218 -22.66 -3.34 19.28
N LEU A 219 -22.23 -4.42 18.62
CA LEU A 219 -21.38 -4.43 17.44
C LEU A 219 -22.22 -4.30 16.16
N ILE A 220 -21.77 -3.47 15.20
CA ILE A 220 -22.36 -3.36 13.87
C ILE A 220 -21.76 -4.46 12.99
N GLU A 221 -22.50 -5.54 12.80
CA GLU A 221 -21.93 -6.80 12.27
C GLU A 221 -21.55 -6.73 10.78
N CYS A 222 -22.37 -6.05 9.96
CA CYS A 222 -22.12 -5.91 8.53
C CYS A 222 -20.79 -5.21 8.19
N ILE A 223 -20.20 -4.47 9.14
CA ILE A 223 -18.89 -3.82 8.97
C ILE A 223 -17.79 -4.86 8.71
N HIS A 224 -17.87 -6.06 9.28
CA HIS A 224 -16.86 -7.09 9.05
C HIS A 224 -16.84 -7.51 7.58
N GLY A 225 -17.99 -7.84 6.98
CA GLY A 225 -18.08 -8.16 5.55
C GLY A 225 -17.64 -7.00 4.66
N ILE A 226 -18.08 -5.77 4.95
CA ILE A 226 -17.70 -4.58 4.18
C ILE A 226 -16.18 -4.37 4.18
N ARG A 227 -15.52 -4.51 5.34
CA ARG A 227 -14.06 -4.35 5.42
C ARG A 227 -13.31 -5.39 4.60
N VAL A 228 -13.75 -6.65 4.67
CA VAL A 228 -13.06 -7.74 3.97
C VAL A 228 -13.22 -7.59 2.46
N LEU A 229 -14.43 -7.28 1.98
CA LEU A 229 -14.67 -7.01 0.57
C LEU A 229 -13.89 -5.78 0.07
N ALA A 230 -13.86 -4.70 0.86
CA ALA A 230 -13.13 -3.49 0.50
C ALA A 230 -11.60 -3.73 0.45
N ILE A 231 -11.01 -4.43 1.42
CA ILE A 231 -9.58 -4.80 1.35
C ILE A 231 -9.29 -5.76 0.21
N GLY A 232 -10.14 -6.77 -0.01
CA GLY A 232 -9.98 -7.68 -1.15
C GLY A 232 -9.94 -6.91 -2.47
N TRP A 233 -10.81 -5.91 -2.62
CA TRP A 233 -10.82 -5.04 -3.79
C TRP A 233 -9.58 -4.14 -3.90
N ILE A 234 -9.05 -3.61 -2.78
CA ILE A 234 -7.77 -2.88 -2.75
C ILE A 234 -6.62 -3.78 -3.23
N ILE A 235 -6.52 -5.00 -2.69
CA ILE A 235 -5.45 -5.94 -3.06
C ILE A 235 -5.55 -6.29 -4.54
N LEU A 236 -6.76 -6.54 -5.06
CA LEU A 236 -6.99 -6.80 -6.48
C LEU A 236 -6.57 -5.60 -7.34
N GLY A 237 -7.03 -4.39 -7.02
CA GLY A 237 -6.67 -3.17 -7.75
C GLY A 237 -5.16 -2.92 -7.77
N HIS A 238 -4.49 -3.08 -6.62
CA HIS A 238 -3.03 -2.98 -6.56
C HIS A 238 -2.33 -4.14 -7.27
N SER A 239 -2.93 -5.33 -7.40
CA SER A 239 -2.35 -6.42 -8.21
C SER A 239 -2.26 -6.00 -9.69
N TYR A 240 -3.35 -5.45 -10.24
CA TYR A 240 -3.34 -4.86 -11.59
C TYR A 240 -2.34 -3.70 -11.70
N MET A 241 -2.33 -2.80 -10.71
CA MET A 241 -1.36 -1.69 -10.68
C MET A 241 0.08 -2.21 -10.73
N MET A 242 0.42 -3.22 -9.93
CA MET A 242 1.78 -3.77 -9.87
C MET A 242 2.19 -4.50 -11.15
N ILE A 243 1.26 -5.11 -11.87
CA ILE A 243 1.52 -5.69 -13.20
C ILE A 243 1.76 -4.57 -14.21
N LEU A 244 0.88 -3.57 -14.25
CA LEU A 244 0.96 -2.45 -15.19
C LEU A 244 2.15 -1.50 -14.90
N SER A 245 2.69 -1.53 -13.69
CA SER A 245 3.89 -0.76 -13.30
C SER A 245 5.19 -1.53 -13.53
N ALA A 246 5.11 -2.80 -13.95
CA ALA A 246 6.26 -3.63 -14.27
C ALA A 246 6.36 -3.81 -15.79
N PRO A 247 7.52 -4.23 -16.33
CA PRO A 247 7.65 -4.60 -17.73
C PRO A 247 6.61 -5.66 -18.14
N VAL A 248 5.86 -5.37 -19.21
CA VAL A 248 4.91 -6.29 -19.84
C VAL A 248 5.24 -6.50 -21.33
N ILE A 249 5.01 -7.72 -21.83
CA ILE A 249 5.32 -8.11 -23.22
C ILE A 249 4.30 -7.51 -24.21
N ASN A 250 3.05 -7.38 -23.80
CA ASN A 250 1.90 -6.96 -24.62
C ASN A 250 1.26 -5.67 -24.08
N PRO A 251 1.99 -4.55 -23.99
CA PRO A 251 1.43 -3.32 -23.43
C PRO A 251 0.25 -2.76 -24.24
N PHE A 252 0.10 -3.08 -25.52
CA PHE A 252 -1.04 -2.64 -26.33
C PHE A 252 -2.37 -3.26 -25.89
N ASP A 253 -2.38 -4.49 -25.40
CA ASP A 253 -3.58 -5.15 -24.86
C ASP A 253 -4.13 -4.39 -23.64
N THR A 254 -3.30 -3.60 -22.95
CA THR A 254 -3.76 -2.74 -21.85
C THR A 254 -4.65 -1.59 -22.33
N PHE A 255 -4.51 -1.14 -23.59
CA PHE A 255 -5.39 -0.14 -24.21
C PHE A 255 -6.75 -0.76 -24.54
N ASP A 256 -6.75 -1.97 -25.09
CA ASP A 256 -7.98 -2.71 -25.37
C ASP A 256 -8.72 -3.05 -24.07
N TRP A 257 -7.99 -3.47 -23.05
CA TRP A 257 -8.53 -3.69 -21.71
C TRP A 257 -9.13 -2.42 -21.12
N ARG A 258 -8.47 -1.26 -21.21
CA ARG A 258 -9.06 0.02 -20.75
C ARG A 258 -10.31 0.43 -21.52
N SER A 259 -10.45 -0.02 -22.76
CA SER A 259 -11.67 0.18 -23.56
C SER A 259 -12.79 -0.79 -23.20
N SER A 260 -12.53 -1.77 -22.35
CA SER A 260 -13.52 -2.73 -21.86
C SER A 260 -14.23 -2.22 -20.61
N PHE A 261 -15.49 -2.63 -20.43
CA PHE A 261 -16.25 -2.25 -19.23
C PHE A 261 -15.73 -2.93 -17.94
N HIS A 262 -15.12 -4.12 -18.03
CA HIS A 262 -14.63 -4.81 -16.84
C HIS A 262 -13.41 -4.11 -16.22
N SER A 263 -12.62 -3.36 -17.01
CA SER A 263 -11.56 -2.49 -16.46
C SER A 263 -12.09 -1.44 -15.48
N ALA A 264 -13.33 -0.99 -15.66
CA ALA A 264 -13.97 0.01 -14.80
C ALA A 264 -14.09 -0.47 -13.35
N LEU A 265 -14.29 -1.78 -13.13
CA LEU A 265 -14.32 -2.38 -11.80
C LEU A 265 -12.95 -2.28 -11.11
N ILE A 266 -11.86 -2.34 -11.87
CA ILE A 266 -10.51 -2.24 -11.34
C ILE A 266 -10.12 -0.77 -11.12
N THR A 267 -10.39 0.09 -12.10
CA THR A 267 -10.03 1.52 -12.04
C THR A 267 -10.88 2.33 -11.05
N THR A 268 -12.09 1.86 -10.70
CA THR A 268 -12.86 2.38 -9.54
C THR A 268 -12.33 1.94 -8.18
N GLY A 269 -11.30 1.07 -8.13
CA GLY A 269 -10.68 0.58 -6.91
C GLY A 269 -10.42 1.64 -5.84
N PRO A 270 -9.98 2.88 -6.15
CA PRO A 270 -9.80 3.94 -5.15
C PRO A 270 -11.06 4.27 -4.31
N ASN A 271 -12.28 3.98 -4.79
CA ASN A 271 -13.52 4.18 -4.04
C ASN A 271 -13.62 3.25 -2.81
N SER A 272 -12.91 2.11 -2.79
CA SER A 272 -12.79 1.26 -1.61
C SER A 272 -12.19 2.01 -0.40
N VAL A 273 -11.31 2.99 -0.64
CA VAL A 273 -10.75 3.85 0.41
C VAL A 273 -11.82 4.76 0.99
N ASP A 274 -12.78 5.23 0.19
CA ASP A 274 -13.93 6.01 0.66
C ASP A 274 -14.84 5.18 1.56
N THR A 275 -15.02 3.89 1.26
CA THR A 275 -15.68 2.94 2.17
C THR A 275 -14.99 2.91 3.53
N PHE A 276 -13.65 2.88 3.57
CA PHE A 276 -12.90 2.94 4.84
C PHE A 276 -13.05 4.27 5.57
N PHE A 277 -13.12 5.40 4.86
CA PHE A 277 -13.42 6.70 5.47
C PHE A 277 -14.82 6.75 6.08
N VAL A 278 -15.83 6.22 5.39
CA VAL A 278 -17.21 6.09 5.95
C VAL A 278 -17.20 5.28 7.24
N LEU A 279 -16.54 4.11 7.23
CA LEU A 279 -16.44 3.26 8.42
C LEU A 279 -15.72 3.96 9.58
N SER A 280 -14.65 4.71 9.29
CA SER A 280 -13.91 5.46 10.31
C SER A 280 -14.75 6.57 10.93
N GLY A 281 -15.42 7.39 10.12
CA GLY A 281 -16.29 8.47 10.59
C GLY A 281 -17.47 7.94 11.42
N LEU A 282 -18.10 6.87 10.94
CA LEU A 282 -19.19 6.15 11.61
C LEU A 282 -18.79 5.69 13.01
N LEU A 283 -17.70 4.92 13.11
CA LEU A 283 -17.27 4.31 14.36
C LEU A 283 -16.70 5.35 15.34
N THR A 284 -16.03 6.38 14.83
CA THR A 284 -15.53 7.50 15.62
C THR A 284 -16.69 8.25 16.26
N CYS A 285 -17.66 8.69 15.45
CA CYS A 285 -18.83 9.44 15.92
C CYS A 285 -19.65 8.62 16.93
N TRP A 286 -20.00 7.38 16.56
CA TRP A 286 -20.76 6.47 17.42
C TRP A 286 -20.06 6.26 18.77
N GLY A 287 -18.76 5.93 18.75
CA GLY A 287 -17.99 5.64 19.96
C GLY A 287 -17.88 6.84 20.89
N LEU A 288 -17.60 8.03 20.35
CA LEU A 288 -17.46 9.26 21.13
C LEU A 288 -18.80 9.73 21.74
N LEU A 289 -19.89 9.67 20.98
CA LEU A 289 -21.22 9.98 21.50
C LEU A 289 -21.62 9.06 22.66
N LYS A 290 -21.27 7.78 22.57
CA LYS A 290 -21.51 6.81 23.65
C LYS A 290 -20.69 7.13 24.91
N GLU A 291 -19.43 7.51 24.76
CA GLU A 291 -18.59 7.91 25.89
C GLU A 291 -19.12 9.19 26.56
N LEU A 292 -19.59 10.15 25.76
CA LEU A 292 -20.24 11.38 26.21
C LEU A 292 -21.56 11.11 26.94
N ASP A 293 -22.39 10.20 26.42
CA ASP A 293 -23.64 9.82 27.07
C ASP A 293 -23.40 9.23 28.46
N ARG A 294 -22.35 8.40 28.62
CA ARG A 294 -22.00 7.75 29.88
C ARG A 294 -21.28 8.69 30.87
N ASN A 295 -20.26 9.42 30.43
CA ASN A 295 -19.37 10.15 31.34
C ASN A 295 -19.62 11.67 31.36
N LYS A 296 -20.43 12.21 30.43
CA LYS A 296 -20.68 13.66 30.22
C LYS A 296 -19.45 14.53 29.95
N LYS A 297 -18.25 13.94 29.91
CA LYS A 297 -16.97 14.60 29.68
C LYS A 297 -16.12 13.75 28.74
N LEU A 298 -15.33 14.41 27.89
CA LEU A 298 -14.32 13.79 27.04
C LEU A 298 -12.92 14.13 27.56
N ASN A 299 -12.12 13.11 27.84
CA ASN A 299 -10.68 13.28 28.03
C ASN A 299 -9.99 13.18 26.66
N VAL A 300 -9.86 14.32 25.99
CA VAL A 300 -9.32 14.42 24.62
C VAL A 300 -7.86 13.94 24.53
N PRO A 301 -6.94 14.33 25.42
CA PRO A 301 -5.57 13.81 25.39
C PRO A 301 -5.51 12.28 25.51
N LEU A 302 -6.31 11.71 26.42
CA LEU A 302 -6.37 10.26 26.62
C LEU A 302 -6.98 9.54 25.40
N LEU A 303 -7.98 10.13 24.76
CA LEU A 303 -8.58 9.62 23.52
C LEU A 303 -7.53 9.48 22.40
N TYR A 304 -6.73 10.53 22.18
CA TYR A 304 -5.68 10.53 21.17
C TYR A 304 -4.58 9.54 21.51
N LEU A 305 -4.13 9.51 22.77
CA LEU A 305 -3.12 8.56 23.24
C LEU A 305 -3.54 7.11 22.95
N HIS A 306 -4.78 6.74 23.30
CA HIS A 306 -5.27 5.39 23.07
C HIS A 306 -5.37 5.00 21.60
N ARG A 307 -5.73 5.94 20.70
CA ARG A 307 -5.75 5.64 19.26
C ARG A 307 -4.31 5.49 18.73
N TYR A 308 -3.40 6.35 19.17
CA TYR A 308 -1.99 6.28 18.80
C TYR A 308 -1.37 4.94 19.23
N LEU A 309 -1.54 4.54 20.50
CA LEU A 309 -1.06 3.26 21.01
C LEU A 309 -1.67 2.03 20.33
N ARG A 310 -2.84 2.18 19.71
CA ARG A 310 -3.49 1.08 18.96
C ARG A 310 -2.95 0.91 17.55
N LEU A 311 -2.69 2.01 16.83
CA LEU A 311 -2.31 1.97 15.41
C LEU A 311 -0.79 1.98 15.23
N THR A 312 -0.10 2.87 15.96
CA THR A 312 1.29 3.20 15.70
C THR A 312 2.26 2.05 15.95
N PRO A 313 2.15 1.20 16.99
CA PRO A 313 3.13 0.13 17.20
C PRO A 313 3.23 -0.85 16.02
N VAL A 314 2.09 -1.20 15.43
CA VAL A 314 2.01 -2.10 14.26
C VAL A 314 2.62 -1.44 13.03
N PHE A 315 2.32 -0.16 12.81
CA PHE A 315 2.85 0.59 11.67
C PHE A 315 4.35 0.89 11.82
N ALA A 316 4.81 1.22 13.02
CA ALA A 316 6.21 1.44 13.34
C ALA A 316 7.05 0.17 13.16
N ALA A 317 6.52 -0.99 13.58
CA ALA A 317 7.15 -2.27 13.31
C ALA A 317 7.32 -2.51 11.80
N LEU A 318 6.32 -2.15 10.98
CA LEU A 318 6.40 -2.30 9.53
C LEU A 318 7.44 -1.36 8.93
N ILE A 319 7.46 -0.09 9.32
CA ILE A 319 8.49 0.86 8.85
C ILE A 319 9.89 0.36 9.23
N LEU A 320 10.07 -0.10 10.46
CA LEU A 320 11.34 -0.65 10.94
C LEU A 320 11.74 -1.91 10.16
N PHE A 321 10.78 -2.77 9.83
CA PHE A 321 11.00 -3.93 8.96
C PHE A 321 11.43 -3.50 7.55
N THR A 322 10.72 -2.55 6.96
CA THR A 322 11.00 -2.03 5.62
C THR A 322 12.41 -1.44 5.55
N VAL A 323 12.78 -0.60 6.52
CA VAL A 323 14.10 0.05 6.52
C VAL A 323 15.23 -0.92 6.93
N GLY A 324 14.94 -1.88 7.79
CA GLY A 324 15.94 -2.79 8.38
C GLY A 324 16.22 -4.05 7.56
N PHE A 325 15.20 -4.64 6.94
CA PHE A 325 15.30 -5.96 6.29
C PHE A 325 14.99 -5.93 4.79
N TYR A 326 14.13 -5.01 4.32
CA TYR A 326 13.59 -5.07 2.97
C TYR A 326 14.66 -5.13 1.89
N GLN A 327 15.77 -4.39 2.03
CA GLN A 327 16.86 -4.42 1.06
C GLN A 327 17.46 -5.82 0.80
N ARG A 328 17.31 -6.76 1.74
CA ARG A 328 17.94 -8.08 1.71
C ARG A 328 16.97 -9.25 1.64
N ILE A 329 15.66 -9.00 1.60
CA ILE A 329 14.67 -10.07 1.57
C ILE A 329 14.49 -10.67 0.17
N GLY A 330 14.93 -9.93 -0.86
CA GLY A 330 14.88 -10.34 -2.25
C GLY A 330 16.04 -9.76 -3.04
N ASP A 331 16.07 -10.14 -4.31
CA ASP A 331 17.00 -9.71 -5.33
C ASP A 331 16.31 -9.86 -6.69
N GLY A 332 16.85 -9.27 -7.76
CA GLY A 332 16.28 -9.37 -9.10
C GLY A 332 16.55 -8.14 -9.99
N PRO A 333 16.27 -8.23 -11.30
CA PRO A 333 16.43 -7.14 -12.25
C PRO A 333 15.76 -5.82 -11.84
N LEU A 334 14.58 -5.90 -11.23
CA LEU A 334 13.75 -4.74 -10.86
C LEU A 334 13.94 -4.32 -9.39
N TRP A 335 14.86 -4.98 -8.67
CA TRP A 335 14.98 -4.85 -7.23
C TRP A 335 15.47 -3.46 -6.80
N SER A 336 16.41 -2.88 -7.54
CA SER A 336 16.98 -1.55 -7.22
C SER A 336 15.89 -0.47 -7.20
N GLU A 337 15.07 -0.41 -8.24
CA GLU A 337 13.95 0.54 -8.37
C GLU A 337 12.90 0.33 -7.27
N THR A 338 12.51 -0.93 -7.10
CA THR A 338 11.55 -1.36 -6.08
C THR A 338 11.99 -0.98 -4.67
N TYR A 339 13.28 -1.14 -4.37
CA TYR A 339 13.87 -0.78 -3.09
C TYR A 339 13.85 0.74 -2.84
N GLN A 340 14.11 1.57 -3.85
CA GLN A 340 14.09 3.02 -3.69
C GLN A 340 12.68 3.53 -3.38
N PHE A 341 11.68 3.02 -4.12
CA PHE A 341 10.27 3.38 -3.93
C PHE A 341 9.74 3.06 -2.52
N THR A 342 10.26 2.01 -1.90
CA THR A 342 9.83 1.53 -0.57
C THR A 342 10.78 1.98 0.54
N SER A 343 11.91 1.29 0.70
CA SER A 343 12.86 1.53 1.77
C SER A 343 13.63 2.83 1.61
N GLY A 344 13.89 3.29 0.38
CA GLY A 344 14.57 4.57 0.12
C GLY A 344 13.81 5.74 0.75
N ASN A 345 12.54 5.90 0.36
CA ASN A 345 11.64 6.92 0.92
C ASN A 345 11.49 6.81 2.45
N CYS A 346 11.33 5.59 2.97
CA CYS A 346 11.17 5.39 4.41
C CYS A 346 12.42 5.71 5.23
N LYS A 347 13.64 5.54 4.68
CA LYS A 347 14.87 5.92 5.39
C LYS A 347 14.92 7.41 5.71
N GLN A 348 14.38 8.24 4.82
CA GLN A 348 14.37 9.70 4.97
C GLN A 348 13.13 10.20 5.73
N TYR A 349 11.96 9.61 5.50
CA TYR A 349 10.67 10.14 5.95
C TYR A 349 9.88 9.24 6.91
N TRP A 350 10.52 8.27 7.58
CA TRP A 350 9.85 7.45 8.61
C TRP A 350 9.15 8.29 9.69
N TRP A 351 9.73 9.43 10.06
CA TRP A 351 9.22 10.30 11.12
C TRP A 351 7.89 10.96 10.72
N SER A 352 7.75 11.38 9.45
CA SER A 352 6.52 12.03 8.98
C SER A 352 5.38 11.04 8.82
N ALA A 353 5.70 9.77 8.54
CA ALA A 353 4.74 8.67 8.59
C ALA A 353 4.25 8.37 10.01
N LEU A 354 5.14 8.29 11.01
CA LEU A 354 4.75 8.05 12.42
C LEU A 354 4.03 9.22 13.08
N LEU A 355 4.25 10.44 12.59
CA LEU A 355 3.47 11.62 12.95
C LEU A 355 2.16 11.77 12.15
N TYR A 356 1.92 10.91 11.15
CA TYR A 356 0.73 10.95 10.31
C TYR A 356 0.56 12.27 9.53
N VAL A 357 1.67 12.85 9.04
CA VAL A 357 1.70 14.15 8.31
C VAL A 357 2.34 14.08 6.92
N GLN A 358 2.82 12.90 6.50
CA GLN A 358 3.55 12.73 5.24
C GLN A 358 2.77 13.17 3.99
N ASN A 359 1.44 13.12 4.01
CA ASN A 359 0.59 13.54 2.89
C ASN A 359 0.64 15.06 2.62
N TYR A 360 1.13 15.86 3.57
CA TYR A 360 1.38 17.29 3.38
C TYR A 360 2.88 17.64 3.34
N VAL A 361 3.70 16.97 4.15
CA VAL A 361 5.13 17.28 4.28
C VAL A 361 5.95 16.80 3.07
N ASN A 362 5.70 15.58 2.61
CA ASN A 362 6.49 14.91 1.58
C ASN A 362 5.60 14.08 0.63
N PRO A 363 4.62 14.71 -0.04
CA PRO A 363 3.63 14.01 -0.86
C PRO A 363 4.24 13.22 -2.03
N HIS A 364 5.43 13.60 -2.50
CA HIS A 364 6.14 12.90 -3.58
C HIS A 364 7.00 11.72 -3.10
N GLN A 365 7.30 11.65 -1.80
CA GLN A 365 8.25 10.69 -1.22
C GLN A 365 7.65 10.10 0.06
N VAL A 366 6.38 9.69 0.00
CA VAL A 366 5.67 9.09 1.14
C VAL A 366 6.37 7.78 1.54
N CYS A 367 6.51 7.55 2.84
CA CYS A 367 7.03 6.29 3.34
C CYS A 367 5.90 5.25 3.27
N LEU A 368 6.02 4.30 2.33
CA LEU A 368 5.00 3.32 1.95
C LEU A 368 3.77 3.98 1.33
N GLY A 369 3.65 3.89 0.00
CA GLY A 369 2.60 4.52 -0.81
C GLY A 369 1.22 4.50 -0.18
N HIS A 370 0.64 3.32 0.06
CA HIS A 370 -0.71 3.17 0.63
C HIS A 370 -0.93 3.86 1.99
N SER A 371 0.11 4.10 2.79
CA SER A 371 -0.05 4.58 4.17
C SER A 371 -0.50 6.06 4.29
N TRP A 372 -0.62 6.79 3.18
CA TRP A 372 -1.22 8.13 3.16
C TRP A 372 -2.64 8.14 3.74
N TYR A 373 -3.42 7.08 3.51
CA TYR A 373 -4.78 6.93 4.05
C TYR A 373 -4.78 7.03 5.58
N LEU A 374 -3.80 6.41 6.24
CA LEU A 374 -3.67 6.47 7.70
C LEU A 374 -3.40 7.89 8.19
N SER A 375 -2.70 8.69 7.39
CA SER A 375 -2.44 10.09 7.71
C SER A 375 -3.72 10.91 7.69
N VAL A 376 -4.51 10.77 6.62
CA VAL A 376 -5.82 11.40 6.48
C VAL A 376 -6.77 10.97 7.61
N ASP A 377 -6.85 9.67 7.88
CA ASP A 377 -7.72 9.09 8.91
C ASP A 377 -7.36 9.58 10.33
N MET A 378 -6.07 9.66 10.67
CA MET A 378 -5.63 10.20 11.95
C MET A 378 -5.93 11.70 12.07
N GLN A 379 -5.69 12.48 11.02
CA GLN A 379 -5.97 13.92 11.02
C GLN A 379 -7.46 14.21 11.21
N LEU A 380 -8.34 13.48 10.53
CA LEU A 380 -9.79 13.60 10.70
C LEU A 380 -10.23 13.17 12.11
N PHE A 381 -9.58 12.16 12.69
CA PHE A 381 -9.83 11.81 14.09
C PHE A 381 -9.40 12.89 15.08
N LEU A 382 -8.27 13.55 14.84
CA LEU A 382 -7.86 14.68 15.67
C LEU A 382 -8.92 15.79 15.63
N LEU A 383 -9.53 16.06 14.47
CA LEU A 383 -10.62 17.02 14.36
C LEU A 383 -11.95 16.53 14.97
N SER A 384 -12.13 15.23 15.17
CA SER A 384 -13.42 14.65 15.57
C SER A 384 -14.03 15.19 16.87
N PRO A 385 -13.29 15.49 17.96
CA PRO A 385 -13.90 16.05 19.17
C PRO A 385 -14.50 17.44 18.95
N LEU A 386 -13.90 18.24 18.07
CA LEU A 386 -14.38 19.59 17.73
C LEU A 386 -15.73 19.57 17.01
N ILE A 387 -16.11 18.43 16.42
CA ILE A 387 -17.40 18.27 15.72
C ILE A 387 -18.38 17.48 16.59
N VAL A 388 -17.93 16.35 17.16
CA VAL A 388 -18.80 15.42 17.88
C VAL A 388 -19.28 16.01 19.22
N TYR A 389 -18.45 16.80 19.91
CA TYR A 389 -18.88 17.43 21.17
C TYR A 389 -19.99 18.47 20.96
N PRO A 390 -19.87 19.44 20.01
CA PRO A 390 -20.99 20.27 19.59
C PRO A 390 -22.23 19.49 19.16
N LEU A 391 -22.04 18.41 18.40
CA LEU A 391 -23.16 17.58 17.91
C LEU A 391 -23.93 16.92 19.06
N TRP A 392 -23.23 16.49 20.12
CA TRP A 392 -23.84 15.99 21.34
C TRP A 392 -24.57 17.08 22.13
N ARG A 393 -23.97 18.28 22.25
CA ARG A 393 -24.50 19.38 23.08
C ARG A 393 -25.64 20.15 22.41
N TRP A 394 -25.55 20.43 21.12
CA TRP A 394 -26.47 21.27 20.35
C TRP A 394 -27.33 20.48 19.35
N GLY A 395 -27.13 19.16 19.28
CA GLY A 395 -27.94 18.26 18.47
C GLY A 395 -27.76 18.46 16.96
N PRO A 396 -28.79 18.17 16.14
CA PRO A 396 -28.66 18.06 14.70
C PRO A 396 -28.35 19.39 13.98
N ARG A 397 -28.44 20.54 14.64
CA ARG A 397 -28.11 21.84 14.04
C ARG A 397 -26.66 21.91 13.55
N VAL A 398 -25.74 21.20 14.21
CA VAL A 398 -24.33 21.10 13.83
C VAL A 398 -24.15 20.37 12.50
N LEU A 399 -25.12 19.55 12.08
CA LEU A 399 -25.06 18.87 10.78
C LEU A 399 -25.11 19.85 9.60
N ILE A 400 -25.65 21.06 9.78
CA ILE A 400 -25.60 22.13 8.77
C ILE A 400 -24.14 22.54 8.53
N ALA A 401 -23.36 22.74 9.60
CA ALA A 401 -21.94 23.05 9.48
C ALA A 401 -21.17 21.90 8.84
N VAL A 402 -21.49 20.64 9.18
CA VAL A 402 -20.89 19.46 8.52
C VAL A 402 -21.23 19.43 7.03
N ALA A 403 -22.47 19.73 6.64
CA ALA A 403 -22.87 19.80 5.23
C ALA A 403 -22.11 20.91 4.48
N VAL A 404 -21.93 22.07 5.10
CA VAL A 404 -21.10 23.16 4.53
C VAL A 404 -19.65 22.71 4.36
N LEU A 405 -19.07 21.97 5.32
CA LEU A 405 -17.71 21.43 5.19
C LEU A 405 -17.59 20.39 4.06
N ILE A 406 -18.62 19.55 3.85
CA ILE A 406 -18.67 18.63 2.71
C ILE A 406 -18.68 19.42 1.39
N LEU A 407 -19.56 20.43 1.28
CA LEU A 407 -19.64 21.27 0.08
C LEU A 407 -18.34 22.06 -0.16
N ALA A 408 -17.70 22.55 0.90
CA ALA A 408 -16.41 23.24 0.79
C ALA A 408 -15.29 22.29 0.35
N SER A 409 -15.27 21.05 0.85
CA SER A 409 -14.35 19.98 0.39
C SER A 409 -14.53 19.71 -1.10
N MET A 410 -15.79 19.56 -1.54
CA MET A 410 -16.14 19.34 -2.94
C MET A 410 -15.75 20.54 -3.81
N GLY A 411 -16.07 21.76 -3.38
CA GLY A 411 -15.70 22.98 -4.09
C GLY A 411 -14.19 23.14 -4.24
N CYS A 412 -13.43 22.83 -3.19
CA CYS A 412 -11.97 22.85 -3.23
C CYS A 412 -11.41 21.86 -4.26
N LEU A 413 -11.88 20.61 -4.25
CA LEU A 413 -11.44 19.60 -5.21
C LEU A 413 -11.80 19.98 -6.66
N LEU A 414 -13.02 20.48 -6.87
CA LEU A 414 -13.47 20.98 -8.16
C LEU A 414 -12.56 22.11 -8.67
N SER A 415 -12.26 23.09 -7.82
CA SER A 415 -11.36 24.20 -8.18
C SER A 415 -9.95 23.72 -8.47
N VAL A 416 -9.41 22.77 -7.70
CA VAL A 416 -8.07 22.21 -7.95
C VAL A 416 -7.99 21.55 -9.33
N PHE A 417 -8.99 20.79 -9.73
CA PHE A 417 -9.03 20.17 -11.06
C PHE A 417 -9.12 21.21 -12.18
N LEU A 418 -10.00 22.21 -12.04
CA LEU A 418 -10.24 23.21 -13.09
C LEU A 418 -9.09 24.20 -13.24
N VAL A 419 -8.39 24.55 -12.16
CA VAL A 419 -7.28 25.52 -12.20
C VAL A 419 -5.99 24.89 -12.74
N ASN A 420 -5.81 23.58 -12.54
CA ASN A 420 -4.57 22.88 -12.90
C ASN A 420 -4.75 21.91 -14.08
N ASP A 421 -5.89 21.98 -14.78
CA ASP A 421 -6.23 21.12 -15.93
C ASP A 421 -5.95 19.62 -15.67
N LEU A 422 -6.37 19.14 -14.49
CA LEU A 422 -6.09 17.77 -14.07
C LEU A 422 -7.04 16.77 -14.74
N ARG A 423 -6.51 15.59 -15.05
CA ARG A 423 -7.27 14.44 -15.55
C ARG A 423 -7.65 13.48 -14.43
N ALA A 424 -8.84 12.88 -14.51
CA ALA A 424 -9.32 11.90 -13.54
C ALA A 424 -8.77 10.48 -13.81
N SER A 425 -8.33 10.23 -15.06
CA SER A 425 -7.69 8.97 -15.49
C SER A 425 -6.60 8.55 -14.51
N VAL A 426 -6.73 7.33 -13.99
CA VAL A 426 -5.69 6.73 -13.13
C VAL A 426 -4.46 6.46 -13.98
N ALA A 427 -4.63 6.01 -15.22
CA ALA A 427 -3.52 5.73 -16.15
C ALA A 427 -2.66 6.96 -16.49
N GLU A 428 -3.21 8.17 -16.37
CA GLU A 428 -2.49 9.43 -16.61
C GLU A 428 -2.20 10.19 -15.30
N ALA A 429 -2.24 9.50 -14.16
CA ALA A 429 -2.01 10.14 -12.87
C ALA A 429 -0.64 10.84 -12.86
N SER A 430 -0.66 12.14 -12.57
CA SER A 430 0.55 12.94 -12.45
C SER A 430 0.92 13.13 -10.98
N LEU A 431 2.21 13.32 -10.71
CA LEU A 431 2.69 13.71 -9.37
C LEU A 431 1.99 14.98 -8.84
N LEU A 432 1.55 15.86 -9.74
CA LEU A 432 0.78 17.06 -9.41
C LEU A 432 -0.63 16.71 -8.93
N ARG A 433 -1.34 15.82 -9.64
CA ARG A 433 -2.65 15.30 -9.22
C ARG A 433 -2.55 14.64 -7.85
N ASP A 434 -1.54 13.82 -7.63
CA ASP A 434 -1.37 13.14 -6.35
C ASP A 434 -1.22 14.13 -5.19
N ARG A 435 -0.36 15.13 -5.39
CA ARG A 435 -0.10 16.18 -4.40
C ARG A 435 -1.29 17.07 -4.11
N LEU A 436 -2.07 17.47 -5.12
CA LEU A 436 -3.10 18.50 -4.97
C LEU A 436 -4.50 17.93 -4.75
N ALA A 437 -4.81 16.74 -5.28
CA ALA A 437 -6.16 16.18 -5.29
C ALA A 437 -6.30 14.88 -4.51
N TYR A 438 -5.34 13.95 -4.66
CA TYR A 438 -5.50 12.57 -4.14
C TYR A 438 -5.11 12.40 -2.67
N LEU A 439 -3.94 12.94 -2.28
CA LEU A 439 -3.35 12.79 -0.94
C LEU A 439 -3.87 13.77 0.13
N PRO A 440 -4.26 15.02 -0.18
CA PRO A 440 -4.66 15.98 0.84
C PRO A 440 -5.92 15.58 1.61
N THR A 441 -5.94 15.85 2.92
CA THR A 441 -7.07 15.48 3.78
C THR A 441 -8.36 16.23 3.44
N HIS A 442 -8.24 17.51 3.07
CA HIS A 442 -9.38 18.38 2.83
C HIS A 442 -10.14 18.06 1.53
N THR A 443 -9.54 17.34 0.58
CA THR A 443 -10.21 16.86 -0.64
C THR A 443 -10.93 15.52 -0.44
N ARG A 444 -10.55 14.76 0.61
CA ARG A 444 -11.07 13.41 0.89
C ARG A 444 -12.04 13.38 2.09
N MET A 445 -12.08 14.44 2.89
CA MET A 445 -12.85 14.49 4.15
C MET A 445 -14.38 14.34 3.98
N GLY A 446 -14.93 14.65 2.79
CA GLY A 446 -16.35 14.52 2.51
C GLY A 446 -16.90 13.11 2.80
N ALA A 447 -16.21 12.06 2.34
CA ALA A 447 -16.61 10.67 2.58
C ALA A 447 -16.61 10.31 4.07
N TRP A 448 -15.63 10.82 4.83
CA TRP A 448 -15.56 10.61 6.28
C TRP A 448 -16.70 11.30 7.02
N PHE A 449 -17.08 12.52 6.61
CA PHE A 449 -18.21 13.23 7.19
C PHE A 449 -19.55 12.55 6.92
N VAL A 450 -19.75 11.94 5.75
CA VAL A 450 -20.93 11.09 5.49
C VAL A 450 -21.01 9.95 6.51
N GLY A 451 -19.88 9.29 6.80
CA GLY A 451 -19.77 8.32 7.88
C GLY A 451 -20.12 8.88 9.25
N LEU A 452 -19.62 10.08 9.59
CA LEU A 452 -19.93 10.76 10.85
C LEU A 452 -21.44 11.03 11.00
N ILE A 453 -22.10 11.50 9.93
CA ILE A 453 -23.54 11.72 9.90
C ILE A 453 -24.29 10.42 10.18
N LEU A 454 -23.91 9.33 9.50
CA LEU A 454 -24.50 8.01 9.74
C LEU A 454 -24.30 7.57 11.19
N GLY A 455 -23.10 7.78 11.76
CA GLY A 455 -22.79 7.43 13.15
C GLY A 455 -23.67 8.16 14.15
N TYR A 456 -23.94 9.43 13.91
CA TYR A 456 -24.88 10.21 14.70
C TYR A 456 -26.31 9.70 14.56
N VAL A 457 -26.78 9.45 13.33
CA VAL A 457 -28.13 8.94 13.06
C VAL A 457 -28.35 7.61 13.78
N LEU A 458 -27.46 6.63 13.61
CA LEU A 458 -27.61 5.32 14.25
C LEU A 458 -27.52 5.40 15.78
N HIS A 459 -26.67 6.28 16.32
CA HIS A 459 -26.58 6.53 17.76
C HIS A 459 -27.90 7.10 18.31
N ARG A 460 -28.56 8.03 17.60
CA ARG A 460 -29.84 8.61 18.02
C ARG A 460 -31.00 7.63 17.96
N ILE A 461 -30.98 6.74 16.96
CA ILE A 461 -31.99 5.68 16.80
C ILE A 461 -31.86 4.63 17.92
N LYS A 462 -30.66 4.43 18.48
CA LYS A 462 -30.36 3.42 19.52
C LYS A 462 -30.83 2.00 19.15
N ARG A 463 -30.81 1.66 17.85
CA ARG A 463 -31.34 0.40 17.29
C ARG A 463 -32.81 0.11 17.64
N LYS A 464 -33.61 1.14 17.90
CA LYS A 464 -35.06 0.98 17.95
C LYS A 464 -35.57 0.53 16.57
N PRO A 465 -36.54 -0.39 16.50
CA PRO A 465 -37.15 -0.77 15.23
C PRO A 465 -37.84 0.47 14.65
N ILE A 466 -37.32 0.97 13.53
CA ILE A 466 -37.97 2.03 12.76
C ILE A 466 -38.84 1.36 11.73
N GLN A 467 -40.10 1.77 11.65
CA GLN A 467 -40.98 1.38 10.55
C GLN A 467 -40.75 2.33 9.38
N ILE A 468 -39.83 1.96 8.50
CA ILE A 468 -39.64 2.60 7.19
C ILE A 468 -40.62 1.95 6.20
N PRO A 469 -41.50 2.74 5.54
CA PRO A 469 -42.35 2.22 4.48
C PRO A 469 -41.52 1.58 3.36
N THR A 470 -41.99 0.44 2.84
CA THR A 470 -41.27 -0.35 1.82
C THR A 470 -40.82 0.49 0.63
N ILE A 471 -41.63 1.46 0.20
CA ILE A 471 -41.30 2.36 -0.90
C ILE A 471 -40.03 3.19 -0.67
N TYR A 472 -39.78 3.68 0.56
CA TYR A 472 -38.57 4.44 0.85
C TYR A 472 -37.35 3.52 0.95
N ALA A 473 -37.53 2.31 1.48
CA ALA A 473 -36.47 1.31 1.50
C ALA A 473 -36.07 0.88 0.08
N THR A 474 -37.03 0.65 -0.82
CA THR A 474 -36.75 0.28 -2.22
C THR A 474 -36.13 1.43 -3.00
N LEU A 475 -36.62 2.66 -2.83
CA LEU A 475 -36.00 3.85 -3.43
C LEU A 475 -34.56 4.04 -2.95
N GLY A 476 -34.29 3.83 -1.66
CA GLY A 476 -32.92 3.89 -1.12
C GLY A 476 -31.99 2.83 -1.75
N TRP A 477 -32.47 1.60 -1.94
CA TRP A 477 -31.70 0.55 -2.63
C TRP A 477 -31.46 0.86 -4.11
N LEU A 478 -32.49 1.31 -4.83
CA LEU A 478 -32.38 1.68 -6.25
C LEU A 478 -31.43 2.86 -6.45
N THR A 479 -31.53 3.89 -5.61
CA THR A 479 -30.63 5.06 -5.65
C THR A 479 -29.20 4.67 -5.30
N SER A 480 -28.99 3.87 -4.26
CA SER A 480 -27.66 3.36 -3.91
C SER A 480 -27.02 2.58 -5.06
N LEU A 481 -27.78 1.68 -5.69
CA LEU A 481 -27.31 0.89 -6.84
C LEU A 481 -27.02 1.78 -8.05
N ALA A 482 -27.92 2.71 -8.37
CA ALA A 482 -27.73 3.65 -9.48
C ALA A 482 -26.46 4.50 -9.30
N ILE A 483 -26.19 4.99 -8.08
CA ILE A 483 -24.97 5.74 -7.77
C ILE A 483 -23.72 4.88 -7.95
N MET A 484 -23.73 3.62 -7.47
CA MET A 484 -22.58 2.73 -7.62
C MET A 484 -22.30 2.42 -9.11
N ILE A 485 -23.35 2.21 -9.90
CA ILE A 485 -23.24 2.03 -11.35
C ILE A 485 -22.73 3.31 -12.02
N ALA A 486 -23.23 4.50 -11.63
CA ALA A 486 -22.76 5.77 -12.16
C ALA A 486 -21.27 6.01 -11.86
N CYS A 487 -20.79 5.61 -10.67
CA CYS A 487 -19.37 5.67 -10.33
C CYS A 487 -18.52 4.76 -11.24
N LEU A 488 -19.02 3.57 -11.58
CA LEU A 488 -18.37 2.63 -12.52
C LEU A 488 -18.37 3.17 -13.96
N VAL A 489 -19.51 3.65 -14.44
CA VAL A 489 -19.63 4.23 -15.79
C VAL A 489 -18.76 5.48 -15.93
N GLY A 490 -18.70 6.33 -14.90
CA GLY A 490 -17.81 7.48 -14.88
C GLY A 490 -16.32 7.10 -14.86
N ALA A 491 -15.94 6.02 -14.16
CA ALA A 491 -14.57 5.51 -14.22
C ALA A 491 -14.22 4.96 -15.60
N TYR A 492 -15.14 4.22 -16.20
CA TYR A 492 -14.99 3.74 -17.58
C TYR A 492 -14.72 4.92 -18.52
N GLY A 493 -15.56 5.96 -18.49
CA GLY A 493 -15.40 7.13 -19.36
C GLY A 493 -14.11 7.92 -19.12
N THR A 494 -13.69 8.07 -17.85
CA THR A 494 -12.48 8.83 -17.49
C THR A 494 -11.19 8.05 -17.68
N ASN A 495 -11.22 6.71 -17.69
CA ASN A 495 -10.04 5.86 -17.92
C ASN A 495 -9.98 5.27 -19.34
N HIS A 496 -10.99 5.52 -20.18
CA HIS A 496 -10.97 5.13 -21.58
C HIS A 496 -9.76 5.75 -22.29
N PRO A 497 -9.09 5.07 -23.23
CA PRO A 497 -7.94 5.64 -23.94
C PRO A 497 -8.19 6.97 -24.68
N ASN A 498 -9.45 7.32 -24.93
CA ASN A 498 -9.87 8.55 -25.60
C ASN A 498 -10.34 9.63 -24.61
N SER A 499 -10.13 9.43 -23.31
CA SER A 499 -10.53 10.33 -22.21
C SER A 499 -9.99 11.76 -22.41
N HIS A 500 -8.83 11.92 -23.04
CA HIS A 500 -8.24 13.21 -23.38
C HIS A 500 -9.16 14.12 -24.21
N GLN A 501 -10.09 13.54 -24.97
CA GLN A 501 -11.07 14.30 -25.76
C GLN A 501 -12.19 14.88 -24.88
N ASN A 502 -12.40 14.36 -23.68
CA ASN A 502 -13.36 14.89 -22.73
C ASN A 502 -12.88 16.24 -22.19
N GLY A 503 -13.80 17.16 -21.91
CA GLY A 503 -13.46 18.42 -21.26
C GLY A 503 -13.06 18.20 -19.79
N PHE A 504 -12.11 18.99 -19.28
CA PHE A 504 -11.63 18.93 -17.89
C PHE A 504 -12.75 19.08 -16.84
N LEU A 505 -13.86 19.75 -17.20
CA LEU A 505 -15.03 19.87 -16.33
C LEU A 505 -15.66 18.50 -16.02
N VAL A 506 -15.68 17.57 -16.97
CA VAL A 506 -16.23 16.22 -16.76
C VAL A 506 -15.37 15.45 -15.76
N ASP A 507 -14.04 15.51 -15.92
CA ASP A 507 -13.08 14.90 -15.00
C ASP A 507 -13.23 15.48 -13.59
N ALA A 508 -13.33 16.82 -13.49
CA ALA A 508 -13.47 17.54 -12.23
C ALA A 508 -14.77 17.19 -11.49
N LEU A 509 -15.91 17.15 -12.22
CA LEU A 509 -17.21 16.78 -11.66
C LEU A 509 -17.25 15.32 -11.23
N TYR A 510 -16.67 14.43 -12.03
CA TYR A 510 -16.58 13.00 -11.71
C TYR A 510 -15.77 12.77 -10.42
N GLU A 511 -14.54 13.30 -10.35
CA GLU A 511 -13.67 13.10 -9.19
C GLU A 511 -14.28 13.69 -7.91
N THR A 512 -14.86 14.88 -8.03
CA THR A 512 -15.50 15.56 -6.90
C THR A 512 -16.73 14.82 -6.40
N GLY A 513 -17.60 14.41 -7.34
CA GLY A 513 -18.87 13.75 -7.03
C GLY A 513 -18.69 12.33 -6.49
N ARG A 514 -17.79 11.53 -7.07
CA ARG A 514 -17.68 10.10 -6.78
C ARG A 514 -17.40 9.82 -5.30
N HIS A 515 -16.60 10.66 -4.63
CA HIS A 515 -16.23 10.46 -3.22
C HIS A 515 -17.43 10.53 -2.28
N VAL A 516 -18.26 11.57 -2.42
CA VAL A 516 -19.41 11.80 -1.56
C VAL A 516 -20.57 10.89 -1.95
N LEU A 517 -20.81 10.71 -3.25
CA LEU A 517 -21.89 9.86 -3.76
C LEU A 517 -21.66 8.39 -3.38
N TRP A 518 -20.45 7.86 -3.61
CA TRP A 518 -20.09 6.51 -3.18
C TRP A 518 -20.25 6.33 -1.67
N ALA A 519 -19.78 7.31 -0.89
CA ALA A 519 -19.91 7.29 0.56
C ALA A 519 -21.38 7.25 1.01
N CYS A 520 -22.28 7.98 0.35
CA CYS A 520 -23.72 7.94 0.61
C CYS A 520 -24.33 6.56 0.31
N SER A 521 -23.95 5.91 -0.80
CA SER A 521 -24.39 4.55 -1.11
C SER A 521 -23.95 3.54 -0.05
N VAL A 522 -22.67 3.58 0.35
CA VAL A 522 -22.16 2.71 1.42
C VAL A 522 -22.88 3.00 2.75
N ALA A 523 -23.12 4.28 3.06
CA ALA A 523 -23.83 4.66 4.26
C ALA A 523 -25.28 4.14 4.28
N TRP A 524 -25.97 4.16 3.14
CA TRP A 524 -27.29 3.53 2.99
C TRP A 524 -27.25 2.03 3.23
N ILE A 525 -26.29 1.31 2.64
CA ILE A 525 -26.12 -0.14 2.84
C ILE A 525 -25.98 -0.46 4.33
N ILE A 526 -25.12 0.28 5.06
CA ILE A 526 -24.92 0.09 6.50
C ILE A 526 -26.20 0.43 7.27
N PHE A 527 -26.86 1.54 6.93
CA PHE A 527 -28.12 1.95 7.56
C PHE A 527 -29.22 0.88 7.38
N ALA A 528 -29.43 0.39 6.16
CA ALA A 528 -30.43 -0.63 5.87
C ALA A 528 -30.11 -1.95 6.59
N CYS A 529 -28.85 -2.38 6.60
CA CYS A 529 -28.43 -3.59 7.32
C CYS A 529 -28.66 -3.49 8.83
N THR A 530 -28.43 -2.31 9.43
CA THR A 530 -28.57 -2.11 10.88
C THR A 530 -30.00 -1.86 11.36
N THR A 531 -30.89 -1.41 10.47
CA THR A 531 -32.29 -1.12 10.79
C THR A 531 -33.25 -2.26 10.42
N GLY A 532 -32.74 -3.38 9.88
CA GLY A 532 -33.53 -4.56 9.52
C GLY A 532 -34.03 -4.59 8.06
N TYR A 533 -33.70 -3.58 7.26
CA TYR A 533 -34.08 -3.46 5.84
C TYR A 533 -33.00 -3.98 4.88
N GLY A 534 -32.03 -4.74 5.39
CA GLY A 534 -30.89 -5.22 4.62
C GLY A 534 -31.12 -6.52 3.84
N GLY A 535 -32.13 -7.31 4.21
CA GLY A 535 -32.47 -8.56 3.53
C GLY A 535 -31.26 -9.49 3.28
N PRO A 536 -31.10 -10.03 2.05
CA PRO A 536 -29.98 -10.92 1.70
C PRO A 536 -28.60 -10.27 1.86
N ILE A 537 -28.49 -8.96 1.63
CA ILE A 537 -27.22 -8.23 1.73
C ILE A 537 -26.75 -8.21 3.18
N ASN A 538 -27.65 -8.02 4.14
CA ASN A 538 -27.29 -8.11 5.55
C ASN A 538 -26.89 -9.54 5.94
N THR A 539 -27.59 -10.56 5.44
CA THR A 539 -27.22 -11.97 5.68
C THR A 539 -25.80 -12.27 5.20
N LEU A 540 -25.44 -11.79 4.01
CA LEU A 540 -24.10 -11.93 3.47
C LEU A 540 -23.06 -11.15 4.28
N LEU A 541 -23.28 -9.84 4.50
CA LEU A 541 -22.28 -8.96 5.13
C LEU A 541 -22.08 -9.20 6.63
N SER A 542 -23.12 -9.65 7.33
CA SER A 542 -23.09 -9.94 8.77
C SER A 542 -22.73 -11.41 9.06
N ALA A 543 -22.41 -12.19 8.03
CA ALA A 543 -22.04 -13.59 8.21
C ALA A 543 -20.80 -13.75 9.12
N THR A 544 -20.86 -14.74 10.01
CA THR A 544 -19.87 -14.94 11.07
C THR A 544 -18.48 -15.29 10.54
N TYR A 545 -18.37 -15.88 9.35
CA TYR A 545 -17.09 -16.22 8.72
C TYR A 545 -16.26 -14.99 8.36
N TRP A 546 -16.86 -13.79 8.23
CA TRP A 546 -16.12 -12.56 8.00
C TRP A 546 -15.37 -12.07 9.24
N GLN A 547 -15.76 -12.47 10.46
CA GLN A 547 -15.21 -11.89 11.69
C GLN A 547 -13.70 -12.06 11.85
N PRO A 548 -13.08 -13.24 11.61
CA PRO A 548 -11.63 -13.39 11.71
C PRO A 548 -10.88 -12.48 10.72
N PHE A 549 -11.30 -12.45 9.45
CA PHE A 549 -10.70 -11.58 8.43
C PHE A 549 -10.94 -10.09 8.72
N GLY A 550 -12.11 -9.74 9.23
CA GLY A 550 -12.45 -8.39 9.64
C GLY A 550 -11.67 -7.89 10.87
N LYS A 551 -11.10 -8.80 11.68
CA LYS A 551 -10.12 -8.45 12.73
C LYS A 551 -8.70 -8.32 12.18
N LEU A 552 -8.34 -9.11 11.16
CA LEU A 552 -7.04 -9.02 10.46
C LEU A 552 -6.95 -7.81 9.51
N SER A 553 -8.06 -7.11 9.27
CA SER A 553 -8.18 -6.09 8.23
C SER A 553 -7.08 -5.03 8.27
N TYR A 554 -6.65 -4.62 9.48
CA TYR A 554 -5.61 -3.60 9.62
C TYR A 554 -4.23 -4.10 9.19
N CYS A 555 -3.81 -5.28 9.64
CA CYS A 555 -2.55 -5.88 9.22
C CYS A 555 -2.56 -6.28 7.74
N LEU A 556 -3.69 -6.78 7.22
CA LEU A 556 -3.87 -7.06 5.78
C LEU A 556 -3.62 -5.79 4.96
N TYR A 557 -4.24 -4.68 5.36
CA TYR A 557 -4.05 -3.40 4.71
C TYR A 557 -2.60 -2.88 4.80
N LEU A 558 -1.91 -3.09 5.91
CA LEU A 558 -0.52 -2.63 6.03
C LEU A 558 0.48 -3.45 5.20
N LEU A 559 0.26 -4.76 5.10
CA LEU A 559 1.25 -5.68 4.54
C LEU A 559 1.06 -5.98 3.06
N HIS A 560 -0.13 -5.77 2.48
CA HIS A 560 -0.38 -6.15 1.09
C HIS A 560 0.58 -5.46 0.11
N LEU A 561 0.69 -4.13 0.13
CA LEU A 561 1.49 -3.44 -0.88
C LEU A 561 2.99 -3.74 -0.75
N PRO A 562 3.62 -3.73 0.46
CA PRO A 562 5.01 -4.18 0.59
C PRO A 562 5.25 -5.62 0.10
N MET A 563 4.27 -6.51 0.28
CA MET A 563 4.34 -7.89 -0.24
C MET A 563 4.26 -7.93 -1.77
N GLN A 564 3.31 -7.23 -2.37
CA GLN A 564 3.17 -7.18 -3.83
C GLN A 564 4.39 -6.54 -4.49
N VAL A 565 4.93 -5.49 -3.88
CA VAL A 565 6.16 -4.83 -4.32
C VAL A 565 7.35 -5.78 -4.20
N LEU A 566 7.44 -6.58 -3.13
CA LEU A 566 8.48 -7.61 -2.98
C LEU A 566 8.41 -8.63 -4.12
N LEU A 567 7.21 -9.15 -4.38
CA LEU A 567 7.00 -10.16 -5.43
C LEU A 567 7.32 -9.59 -6.81
N THR A 568 6.93 -8.35 -7.10
CA THR A 568 7.29 -7.67 -8.36
C THR A 568 8.80 -7.43 -8.49
N GLY A 569 9.46 -6.95 -7.44
CA GLY A 569 10.90 -6.68 -7.48
C GLY A 569 11.76 -7.93 -7.68
N THR A 570 11.26 -9.10 -7.28
CA THR A 570 11.96 -10.40 -7.46
C THR A 570 11.75 -11.06 -8.82
N GLN A 571 10.89 -10.51 -9.68
CA GLN A 571 10.60 -11.07 -10.99
C GLN A 571 11.87 -11.17 -11.84
N ARG A 572 12.11 -12.35 -12.42
CA ARG A 572 13.26 -12.63 -13.29
C ARG A 572 12.95 -12.38 -14.77
N THR A 573 11.69 -12.44 -15.14
CA THR A 573 11.21 -12.34 -16.53
C THR A 573 10.08 -11.33 -16.63
N VAL A 574 9.93 -10.74 -17.81
CA VAL A 574 8.82 -9.86 -18.18
C VAL A 574 7.51 -10.65 -18.13
N ARG A 575 6.42 -10.05 -17.64
CA ARG A 575 5.10 -10.70 -17.56
C ARG A 575 4.26 -10.44 -18.80
N HIS A 576 3.21 -11.24 -18.97
CA HIS A 576 2.20 -10.99 -19.98
C HIS A 576 0.94 -10.41 -19.31
N PHE A 577 0.42 -9.30 -19.80
CA PHE A 577 -0.79 -8.73 -19.26
C PHE A 577 -2.01 -9.54 -19.69
N SER A 578 -2.78 -10.05 -18.72
CA SER A 578 -4.13 -10.57 -18.93
C SER A 578 -4.91 -10.53 -17.62
N ASP A 579 -6.25 -10.47 -17.68
CA ASP A 579 -7.08 -10.54 -16.47
C ASP A 579 -6.85 -11.84 -15.70
N LEU A 580 -6.62 -12.96 -16.40
CA LEU A 580 -6.35 -14.24 -15.75
C LEU A 580 -5.04 -14.20 -14.96
N GLU A 581 -3.98 -13.65 -15.53
CA GLU A 581 -2.71 -13.47 -14.80
C GLU A 581 -2.86 -12.53 -13.61
N ALA A 582 -3.64 -11.45 -13.75
CA ALA A 582 -3.91 -10.53 -12.65
C ALA A 582 -4.73 -11.17 -11.52
N ILE A 583 -5.73 -11.97 -11.85
CA ILE A 583 -6.54 -12.72 -10.86
C ILE A 583 -5.69 -13.80 -10.18
N HIS A 584 -4.84 -14.50 -10.94
CA HIS A 584 -3.92 -15.49 -10.38
C HIS A 584 -2.90 -14.84 -9.43
N ALA A 585 -2.33 -13.70 -9.83
CA ALA A 585 -1.45 -12.89 -8.97
C ALA A 585 -2.18 -12.44 -7.69
N PHE A 586 -3.41 -11.94 -7.81
CA PHE A 586 -4.25 -11.58 -6.66
C PHE A 586 -4.43 -12.75 -5.69
N GLY A 587 -4.69 -13.96 -6.18
CA GLY A 587 -4.84 -15.15 -5.33
C GLY A 587 -3.57 -15.45 -4.51
N GLY A 588 -2.39 -15.36 -5.15
CA GLY A 588 -1.09 -15.51 -4.49
C GLY A 588 -0.82 -14.39 -3.48
N ASP A 589 -1.01 -13.14 -3.89
CA ASP A 589 -0.80 -11.94 -3.08
C ASP A 589 -1.69 -11.95 -1.83
N ALA A 590 -2.98 -12.22 -2.00
CA ALA A 590 -3.94 -12.29 -0.91
C ALA A 590 -3.58 -13.40 0.09
N SER A 591 -3.21 -14.59 -0.41
CA SER A 591 -2.86 -15.73 0.44
C SER A 591 -1.61 -15.48 1.27
N LEU A 592 -0.53 -14.99 0.64
CA LEU A 592 0.71 -14.64 1.35
C LEU A 592 0.51 -13.49 2.33
N THR A 593 -0.28 -12.49 1.96
CA THR A 593 -0.59 -11.36 2.83
C THR A 593 -1.43 -11.79 4.03
N VAL A 594 -2.39 -12.70 3.89
CA VAL A 594 -3.16 -13.27 5.00
C VAL A 594 -2.24 -13.98 5.99
N LEU A 595 -1.33 -14.83 5.50
CA LEU A 595 -0.38 -15.55 6.35
C LEU A 595 0.54 -14.58 7.12
N ALA A 596 1.10 -13.60 6.42
CA ALA A 596 1.94 -12.56 7.04
C ALA A 596 1.14 -11.74 8.08
N SER A 597 -0.11 -11.39 7.76
CA SER A 597 -0.97 -10.60 8.64
C SER A 597 -1.35 -11.33 9.92
N VAL A 598 -1.56 -12.65 9.86
CA VAL A 598 -1.76 -13.47 11.06
C VAL A 598 -0.56 -13.34 11.99
N GLY A 599 0.66 -13.55 11.49
CA GLY A 599 1.88 -13.40 12.28
C GLY A 599 2.02 -11.98 12.86
N TRP A 600 1.77 -10.96 12.04
CA TRP A 600 1.88 -9.56 12.44
C TRP A 600 0.85 -9.15 13.51
N THR A 601 -0.40 -9.61 13.37
CA THR A 601 -1.47 -9.36 14.33
C THR A 601 -1.16 -9.99 15.69
N LEU A 602 -0.59 -11.21 15.71
CA LEU A 602 -0.25 -11.91 16.94
C LEU A 602 0.95 -11.30 17.68
N LEU A 603 1.91 -10.74 16.95
CA LEU A 603 3.13 -10.14 17.51
C LEU A 603 2.97 -8.68 17.90
N PHE A 604 2.17 -7.91 17.16
CA PHE A 604 2.09 -6.45 17.31
C PHE A 604 0.68 -5.93 17.57
N GLU A 605 -0.34 -6.36 16.84
CA GLU A 605 -1.66 -5.73 16.95
C GLU A 605 -2.39 -6.09 18.26
N VAL A 606 -2.59 -7.38 18.50
CA VAL A 606 -3.35 -7.86 19.67
C VAL A 606 -2.60 -7.60 21.00
N PRO A 607 -1.28 -7.86 21.14
CA PRO A 607 -0.57 -7.57 22.38
C PRO A 607 -0.65 -6.10 22.77
N PHE A 608 -0.41 -5.18 21.84
CA PHE A 608 -0.44 -3.75 22.13
C PHE A 608 -1.87 -3.24 22.36
N ALA A 609 -2.88 -3.81 21.70
CA ALA A 609 -4.28 -3.55 22.03
C ALA A 609 -4.66 -4.02 23.44
N ASN A 610 -4.15 -5.17 23.88
CA ASN A 610 -4.36 -5.69 25.23
C ASN A 610 -3.64 -4.83 26.29
N LEU A 611 -2.44 -4.32 25.97
CA LEU A 611 -1.70 -3.37 26.80
C LEU A 611 -2.48 -2.05 26.97
N ASP A 612 -3.01 -1.50 25.87
CA ASP A 612 -3.89 -0.31 25.90
C ASP A 612 -5.13 -0.54 26.78
N GLY A 613 -5.76 -1.71 26.63
CA GLY A 613 -6.90 -2.12 27.45
C GLY A 613 -6.58 -2.17 28.94
N SER A 614 -5.38 -2.66 29.29
CA SER A 614 -4.90 -2.68 30.68
C SER A 614 -4.64 -1.27 31.23
N LEU A 615 -4.03 -0.39 30.42
CA LEU A 615 -3.82 1.02 30.77
C LEU A 615 -5.16 1.74 31.08
N ARG A 616 -6.19 1.51 30.25
CA ARG A 616 -7.55 2.06 30.48
C ARG A 616 -8.12 1.66 31.83
N LYS A 617 -7.94 0.40 32.25
CA LYS A 617 -8.43 -0.08 33.56
C LYS A 617 -7.73 0.64 34.71
N VAL A 618 -6.41 0.85 34.60
CA VAL A 618 -5.62 1.57 35.61
C VAL A 618 -6.05 3.03 35.73
N VAL A 619 -6.20 3.72 34.59
CA VAL A 619 -6.64 5.12 34.56
C VAL A 619 -8.07 5.27 35.10
N ARG A 620 -8.98 4.35 34.75
CA ARG A 620 -10.37 4.36 35.26
C ARG A 620 -10.51 4.01 36.73
N LYS A 621 -9.61 3.18 37.29
CA LYS A 621 -9.59 2.85 38.71
C LYS A 621 -9.18 4.04 39.60
N LYS A 622 -8.71 5.15 39.03
CA LYS A 622 -8.58 6.42 39.75
C LYS A 622 -9.86 7.27 39.58
N PRO A 623 -10.83 7.13 40.50
CA PRO A 623 -11.53 8.30 41.02
C PRO A 623 -11.61 8.30 42.56
N ALA A 624 -11.24 9.43 43.17
CA ALA A 624 -11.49 9.86 44.56
C ALA A 624 -10.91 9.02 45.73
N SER A 625 -9.62 9.21 46.05
CA SER A 625 -9.14 9.09 47.43
C SER A 625 -7.95 10.04 47.64
N ARG A 626 -8.26 11.30 47.93
CA ARG A 626 -7.41 12.45 48.31
C ARG A 626 -8.39 13.61 48.15
N THR A 627 -9.26 13.92 49.09
CA THR A 627 -9.01 14.43 50.44
C THR A 627 -10.35 14.42 51.15
N ASN A 628 -10.43 13.84 52.35
CA ASN A 628 -11.38 14.15 53.44
C ASN A 628 -11.21 13.09 54.54
N GLU A 629 -10.02 13.05 55.15
CA GLU A 629 -9.80 12.46 56.46
C GLU A 629 -8.83 13.39 57.19
N GLU A 630 -9.35 14.52 57.64
CA GLU A 630 -8.81 15.23 58.81
C GLU A 630 -9.90 16.20 59.29
N PHE A 631 -10.09 16.23 60.61
CA PHE A 631 -11.10 16.96 61.37
C PHE A 631 -12.53 16.40 61.39
N THR A 632 -12.73 15.41 62.26
CA THR A 632 -13.78 15.44 63.31
C THR A 632 -13.50 14.35 64.34
N SER A 633 -12.69 14.69 65.34
CA SER A 633 -12.62 13.95 66.60
C SER A 633 -12.23 14.92 67.70
N GLU A 634 -13.21 15.62 68.26
CA GLU A 634 -13.15 16.18 69.62
C GLU A 634 -14.54 16.68 70.04
N GLU A 635 -15.34 15.76 70.58
CA GLU A 635 -16.31 16.06 71.63
C GLU A 635 -16.24 14.93 72.67
N ARG A 636 -15.67 15.25 73.84
CA ARG A 636 -15.87 14.70 75.20
C ARG A 636 -14.57 14.71 75.99
N GLY A 637 -14.35 15.87 76.59
CA GLY A 637 -13.54 16.17 77.77
C GLY A 637 -14.08 17.47 78.31
#